data_AF-A0ABD1MWL5-F1
#
_entry.id   AF-A0ABD1MWL5-F1
#
_cell.length_a   1.000
_cell.length_b   1.000
_cell.length_c   1.000
_cell.angle_alpha   90.00
_cell.angle_beta   90.00
_cell.angle_gamma   90.00
#
_symmetry.space_group_name_H-M   'P 1'
#
loop_
_entity.id
_entity.type
_entity.pdbx_description
1 polymer ?
#
loop_
_entity_poly.entity_id
_entity_poly.type
_entity_poly.pdbx_seq_one_letter_code
_entity_poly.pdbx_strand_id
1 'polypeptide(L)'
;MEPIVAYIYVGSIFEGSQGVTFDGRKKRMYIKRDSTLDTLKRRIHNKFSLQDDQLISCVTYRLLDSTHGAIQYSALELSDDEDVECMIEAFHNQSDMKTMELHAEIQNMESATPEPQDTIVEIVEDSSAATFPEAEHTETQFTRAATAAYRTPSLDFLDDTSEDSWNIFLSKCVPLHIHTLQGNWKAANEIFEERPELKTAAIANGWPTVLHIAAGTNHIHFVEELLKIIDGDAMELQDQKGNTAFCFVAASGNWRIADLMLISKPSLAHIRGGNGMFPVHFAALQGRCPMACKLYPKTKEAFVDADRELLFFTCIKTHNYHLALNMVSDCEQLAFARDPDGNNGMALHLLAKHQKPLDSCCRCQQHQSILVKTNPGMKHHIVLQLVNFLWTKITENIDSRSKLIDIINEPSPLLFDAVEVGNVGFLSELISQYPSLLWEVDRSNRSIIHRAVLHRHASIYNLVHEIGPIRDIIVTFEEDDSKNTLLHLAAKLAPGSQLELVSGAAFQMSAEIAWFKEVKKIMPASLIWKKNSDKKTAEELFTEKHENLRQKAEGWMKRTAEFCMLISTVIATGVFAAAINIPGGMNDQTKDPNYLNKKIFQVFAISNAISLITSTTAILIFLSILVSRYAEHDFHRNLPRKLIFGMITLFISISCMMVAFGSAFFITYHHCSRVVPDLISVLAFVPILLFIVLQCPLWSDLIRSTYYYGRVLFKPGKNILYVKSKEGNVRI
;
A
#
# COMPACT_ATOMS: atom_id res chain seq x y z
N MET A 1 -11.44 35.32 -4.80
CA MET A 1 -10.27 34.69 -4.15
C MET A 1 -9.03 35.22 -4.84
N GLU A 2 -8.07 35.71 -4.07
CA GLU A 2 -6.90 36.43 -4.58
C GLU A 2 -5.86 35.48 -5.20
N PRO A 3 -5.19 35.86 -6.31
CA PRO A 3 -4.16 35.03 -6.92
C PRO A 3 -2.89 35.00 -6.05
N ILE A 4 -2.28 33.81 -5.88
CA ILE A 4 -1.04 33.63 -5.11
C ILE A 4 0.11 34.35 -5.85
N VAL A 5 0.75 35.30 -5.17
CA VAL A 5 1.90 36.04 -5.71
C VAL A 5 3.17 35.32 -5.27
N ALA A 6 3.93 34.81 -6.25
CA ALA A 6 5.20 34.16 -6.00
C ALA A 6 6.38 34.91 -6.64
N TYR A 7 7.49 35.00 -5.91
CA TYR A 7 8.79 35.40 -6.44
C TYR A 7 9.60 34.17 -6.79
N ILE A 8 10.05 34.10 -8.03
CA ILE A 8 10.83 32.98 -8.57
C ILE A 8 12.26 33.43 -8.77
N TYR A 9 13.19 32.66 -8.24
CA TYR A 9 14.63 32.85 -8.38
C TYR A 9 15.20 31.73 -9.25
N VAL A 10 16.10 32.08 -10.15
CA VAL A 10 16.80 31.12 -11.04
C VAL A 10 18.30 31.37 -10.90
N GLY A 11 19.03 30.41 -10.33
CA GLY A 11 20.46 30.53 -10.05
C GLY A 11 20.96 29.54 -8.98
N SER A 12 22.18 29.76 -8.50
CA SER A 12 22.88 28.86 -7.56
C SER A 12 22.40 29.08 -6.12
N ILE A 13 22.28 27.98 -5.38
CA ILE A 13 21.88 27.98 -3.98
C ILE A 13 23.13 27.81 -3.11
N PHE A 14 23.34 28.72 -2.16
CA PHE A 14 24.39 28.59 -1.15
C PHE A 14 23.75 28.43 0.23
N GLU A 15 23.96 27.29 0.88
CA GLU A 15 23.51 27.05 2.25
C GLU A 15 24.62 27.38 3.25
N GLY A 16 24.42 28.42 4.06
CA GLY A 16 25.34 28.85 5.10
C GLY A 16 24.72 28.79 6.50
N SER A 17 25.53 29.04 7.52
CA SER A 17 25.12 29.01 8.93
C SER A 17 24.07 30.06 9.33
N GLN A 18 23.77 31.05 8.47
CA GLN A 18 22.69 32.03 8.64
C GLN A 18 21.46 31.77 7.75
N GLY A 19 21.42 30.61 7.07
CA GLY A 19 20.36 30.21 6.15
C GLY A 19 20.81 30.18 4.69
N VAL A 20 19.84 29.98 3.80
CA VAL A 20 20.07 29.84 2.36
C VAL A 20 20.16 31.22 1.69
N THR A 21 21.27 31.50 1.01
CA THR A 21 21.48 32.71 0.19
C THR A 21 21.46 32.34 -1.30
N PHE A 22 20.76 33.14 -2.11
CA PHE A 22 20.54 32.88 -3.53
C PHE A 22 21.23 33.93 -4.39
N ASP A 23 22.00 33.47 -5.38
CA ASP A 23 22.55 34.33 -6.43
C ASP A 23 21.90 33.96 -7.76
N GLY A 24 21.09 34.86 -8.33
CA GLY A 24 20.28 34.55 -9.50
C GLY A 24 19.26 35.60 -9.92
N ARG A 25 18.63 35.36 -11.08
CA ARG A 25 17.61 36.27 -11.64
C ARG A 25 16.27 36.08 -10.92
N LYS A 26 15.63 37.17 -10.49
CA LYS A 26 14.33 37.18 -9.79
C LYS A 26 13.20 37.69 -10.69
N LYS A 27 12.07 36.98 -10.76
CA LYS A 27 10.83 37.46 -11.43
C LYS A 27 9.58 37.16 -10.61
N ARG A 28 8.57 38.02 -10.69
CA ARG A 28 7.25 37.82 -10.07
C ARG A 28 6.32 37.02 -11.00
N MET A 29 5.60 36.04 -10.44
CA MET A 29 4.61 35.22 -11.16
C MET A 29 3.37 34.94 -10.30
N TYR A 30 2.20 34.88 -10.93
CA TYR A 30 0.97 34.45 -10.28
C TYR A 30 0.75 32.96 -10.46
N ILE A 31 0.51 32.25 -9.36
CA ILE A 31 0.26 30.80 -9.36
C ILE A 31 -1.24 30.56 -9.21
N LYS A 32 -1.77 29.65 -10.04
CA LYS A 32 -3.18 29.23 -9.97
C LYS A 32 -3.30 28.06 -9.01
N ARG A 33 -4.45 27.92 -8.34
CA ARG A 33 -4.71 26.86 -7.35
C ARG A 33 -4.54 25.45 -7.94
N ASP A 34 -5.02 25.23 -9.16
CA ASP A 34 -4.98 23.91 -9.81
C ASP A 34 -3.74 23.75 -10.74
N SER A 35 -2.61 24.34 -10.36
CA SER A 35 -1.39 24.23 -11.18
C SER A 35 -0.72 22.89 -10.95
N THR A 36 -0.47 22.12 -12.00
CA THR A 36 0.42 20.95 -11.95
C THR A 36 1.89 21.39 -11.96
N LEU A 37 2.81 20.55 -11.47
CA LEU A 37 4.25 20.80 -11.46
C LEU A 37 4.79 21.04 -12.87
N ASP A 38 4.34 20.27 -13.86
CA ASP A 38 4.70 20.49 -15.27
C ASP A 38 4.21 21.84 -15.80
N THR A 39 3.00 22.25 -15.40
CA THR A 39 2.46 23.56 -15.78
C THR A 39 3.25 24.68 -15.10
N LEU A 40 3.68 24.47 -13.85
CA LEU A 40 4.52 25.40 -13.10
C LEU A 40 5.90 25.55 -13.74
N LYS A 41 6.61 24.44 -13.99
CA LYS A 41 7.91 24.41 -14.67
C LYS A 41 7.85 25.05 -16.06
N ARG A 42 6.85 24.71 -16.88
CA ARG A 42 6.65 25.33 -18.22
C ARG A 42 6.42 26.84 -18.12
N ARG A 43 5.67 27.29 -17.12
CA ARG A 43 5.45 28.73 -16.90
C ARG A 43 6.72 29.43 -16.43
N ILE A 44 7.54 28.80 -15.60
CA ILE A 44 8.85 29.32 -15.19
C ILE A 44 9.77 29.43 -16.40
N HIS A 45 9.89 28.35 -17.19
CA HIS A 45 10.70 28.29 -18.42
C HIS A 45 10.34 29.43 -19.39
N ASN A 46 9.05 29.60 -19.68
CA ASN A 46 8.54 30.69 -20.51
C ASN A 46 8.77 32.08 -19.88
N LYS A 47 8.63 32.22 -18.56
CA LYS A 47 8.78 33.51 -17.87
C LYS A 47 10.23 33.99 -17.86
N PHE A 48 11.19 33.07 -17.83
CA PHE A 48 12.61 33.36 -17.86
C PHE A 48 13.23 33.31 -19.26
N SER A 49 12.47 32.91 -20.28
CA SER A 49 12.91 32.78 -21.67
C SER A 49 14.15 31.87 -21.77
N LEU A 50 14.07 30.70 -21.15
CA LEU A 50 15.12 29.69 -21.18
C LEU A 50 15.20 29.05 -22.58
N GLN A 51 16.39 28.61 -22.99
CA GLN A 51 16.57 27.90 -24.27
C GLN A 51 16.03 26.46 -24.17
N ASP A 52 15.74 25.81 -25.30
CA ASP A 52 15.11 24.47 -25.34
C ASP A 52 16.00 23.36 -24.75
N ASP A 53 17.31 23.58 -24.71
CA ASP A 53 18.34 22.73 -24.10
C ASP A 53 18.49 22.95 -22.58
N GLN A 54 17.82 23.96 -22.02
CA GLN A 54 17.85 24.30 -20.60
C GLN A 54 16.59 23.79 -19.91
N LEU A 55 16.72 22.69 -19.18
CA LEU A 55 15.62 22.10 -18.40
C LEU A 55 15.66 22.56 -16.95
N ILE A 56 14.48 22.78 -16.36
CA ILE A 56 14.33 23.04 -14.94
C ILE A 56 14.38 21.70 -14.20
N SER A 57 15.53 21.38 -13.60
CA SER A 57 15.76 20.13 -12.86
C SER A 57 14.83 20.07 -11.64
N CYS A 58 14.88 21.12 -10.83
CA CYS A 58 14.27 21.19 -9.50
C CYS A 58 13.51 22.52 -9.32
N VAL A 59 12.40 22.50 -8.57
CA VAL A 59 11.76 23.71 -8.04
C VAL A 59 11.58 23.57 -6.54
N THR A 60 12.24 24.41 -5.73
CA THR A 60 12.11 24.44 -4.27
C THR A 60 11.31 25.65 -3.81
N TYR A 61 10.43 25.47 -2.82
CA TYR A 61 9.73 26.57 -2.17
C TYR A 61 10.13 26.69 -0.71
N ARG A 62 10.00 27.90 -0.17
CA ARG A 62 10.40 28.22 1.20
C ARG A 62 9.18 28.34 2.09
N LEU A 63 9.15 27.61 3.21
CA LEU A 63 8.12 27.73 4.23
C LEU A 63 8.72 28.24 5.55
N LEU A 64 8.00 29.12 6.25
CA LEU A 64 8.40 29.62 7.56
C LEU A 64 8.05 28.56 8.63
N ASP A 65 9.05 28.07 9.37
CA ASP A 65 8.84 27.21 10.54
C ASP A 65 8.99 28.07 11.80
N SER A 66 7.91 28.22 12.56
CA SER A 66 7.86 29.09 13.77
C SER A 66 7.98 28.32 15.08
N THR A 67 8.34 27.04 15.04
CA THR A 67 8.23 26.14 16.19
C THR A 67 9.16 26.47 17.37
N HIS A 68 10.21 27.29 17.21
CA HIS A 68 11.18 27.56 18.28
C HIS A 68 11.67 29.01 18.47
N GLY A 69 10.88 30.02 18.11
CA GLY A 69 11.18 31.44 18.45
C GLY A 69 12.37 32.07 17.70
N ALA A 70 13.07 31.31 16.86
CA ALA A 70 13.96 31.82 15.81
C ALA A 70 13.28 31.63 14.46
N ILE A 71 13.35 32.63 13.57
CA ILE A 71 12.81 32.52 12.21
C ILE A 71 13.71 31.55 11.43
N GLN A 72 13.28 30.28 11.34
CA GLN A 72 13.91 29.27 10.52
C GLN A 72 13.06 29.03 9.29
N TYR A 73 13.72 28.80 8.16
CA TYR A 73 13.04 28.53 6.90
C TYR A 73 13.40 27.13 6.43
N SER A 74 12.40 26.31 6.19
CA SER A 74 12.57 25.01 5.53
C SER A 74 12.43 25.19 4.02
N ALA A 75 13.39 24.63 3.27
CA ALA A 75 13.27 24.50 1.83
C ALA A 75 12.66 23.11 1.53
N LEU A 76 11.54 23.09 0.80
CA LEU A 76 10.94 21.84 0.31
C LEU A 76 10.98 21.84 -1.21
N GLU A 77 11.43 20.74 -1.79
CA GLU A 77 11.44 20.51 -3.23
C GLU A 77 10.07 20.00 -3.71
N LEU A 78 9.57 20.58 -4.80
CA LEU A 78 8.35 20.15 -5.47
C LEU A 78 8.69 19.00 -6.42
N SER A 79 8.26 17.79 -6.06
CA SER A 79 8.56 16.57 -6.83
C SER A 79 7.38 16.07 -7.66
N ASP A 80 6.14 16.35 -7.23
CA ASP A 80 4.91 15.98 -7.93
C ASP A 80 3.79 17.04 -7.83
N ASP A 81 2.61 16.73 -8.37
CA ASP A 81 1.44 17.61 -8.34
C ASP A 81 0.82 17.71 -6.93
N GLU A 82 0.98 16.69 -6.09
CA GLU A 82 0.52 16.69 -4.69
C GLU A 82 1.37 17.64 -3.84
N ASP A 83 2.67 17.73 -4.09
CA ASP A 83 3.57 18.70 -3.44
C ASP A 83 3.20 20.14 -3.81
N VAL A 84 2.76 20.38 -5.05
CA VAL A 84 2.29 21.71 -5.50
C VAL A 84 0.98 22.06 -4.81
N GLU A 85 0.08 21.10 -4.64
CA GLU A 85 -1.16 21.28 -3.88
C GLU A 85 -0.86 21.53 -2.39
N CYS A 86 0.02 20.74 -1.78
CA CYS A 86 0.48 20.92 -0.40
C CYS A 86 1.15 22.28 -0.17
N MET A 87 1.99 22.74 -1.10
CA MET A 87 2.59 24.07 -1.07
C MET A 87 1.51 25.17 -1.09
N ILE A 88 0.50 25.04 -1.95
CA ILE A 88 -0.60 26.00 -2.08
C ILE A 88 -1.48 26.02 -0.81
N GLU A 89 -1.76 24.85 -0.24
CA GLU A 89 -2.48 24.73 1.03
C GLU A 89 -1.68 25.30 2.21
N ALA A 90 -0.38 25.02 2.27
CA ALA A 90 0.51 25.56 3.30
C ALA A 90 0.58 27.09 3.25
N PHE A 91 0.62 27.69 2.05
CA PHE A 91 0.55 29.14 1.87
C PHE A 91 -0.77 29.74 2.40
N HIS A 92 -1.90 29.06 2.22
CA HIS A 92 -3.20 29.53 2.69
C HIS A 92 -3.41 29.35 4.20
N ASN A 93 -2.75 28.36 4.81
CA ASN A 93 -2.87 28.08 6.24
C ASN A 93 -2.01 29.02 7.12
N GLN A 94 -1.03 29.73 6.55
CA GLN A 94 -0.21 30.70 7.29
C GLN A 94 -0.78 32.12 7.16
N SER A 95 -1.29 32.69 8.26
CA SER A 95 -1.95 34.01 8.28
C SER A 95 -1.04 35.20 7.94
N ASP A 96 0.28 35.02 8.02
CA ASP A 96 1.26 36.12 7.99
C ASP A 96 2.06 36.21 6.68
N MET A 97 2.02 35.19 5.81
CA MET A 97 2.73 35.20 4.52
C MET A 97 1.89 35.83 3.40
N LYS A 98 2.32 36.98 2.87
CA LYS A 98 1.66 37.65 1.73
C LYS A 98 2.21 37.24 0.35
N THR A 99 3.40 36.66 0.30
CA THR A 99 4.10 36.30 -0.95
C THR A 99 4.90 35.02 -0.77
N MET A 100 4.83 34.12 -1.76
CA MET A 100 5.57 32.86 -1.76
C MET A 100 6.92 33.00 -2.48
N GLU A 101 7.96 32.28 -2.05
CA GLU A 101 9.27 32.26 -2.73
C GLU A 101 9.55 30.87 -3.29
N LEU A 102 9.91 30.83 -4.58
CA LEU A 102 10.22 29.64 -5.36
C LEU A 102 11.62 29.77 -5.97
N HIS A 103 12.36 28.68 -6.05
CA HIS A 103 13.68 28.63 -6.64
C HIS A 103 13.69 27.51 -7.67
N ALA A 104 14.20 27.80 -8.87
CA ALA A 104 14.27 26.84 -9.95
C ALA A 104 15.72 26.67 -10.41
N GLU A 105 16.20 25.42 -10.39
CA GLU A 105 17.55 25.06 -10.83
C GLU A 105 17.52 24.65 -12.31
N ILE A 106 18.58 25.00 -13.06
CA ILE A 106 18.69 24.76 -14.51
C ILE A 106 19.88 23.86 -14.79
N GLN A 107 19.68 22.85 -15.65
CA GLN A 107 20.74 21.97 -16.14
C GLN A 107 20.88 22.08 -17.67
N ASN A 108 22.13 22.17 -18.16
CA ASN A 108 22.49 22.15 -19.59
C ASN A 108 23.00 20.74 -19.97
N MET A 109 22.66 20.25 -21.15
CA MET A 109 23.14 18.95 -21.68
C MET A 109 24.38 19.14 -22.60
N GLU A 110 25.61 18.80 -22.17
CA GLU A 110 26.64 18.25 -23.07
C GLU A 110 27.96 17.72 -22.41
N SER A 111 28.36 16.52 -22.87
CA SER A 111 29.70 15.92 -23.10
C SER A 111 30.66 15.47 -21.97
N ALA A 112 31.03 14.18 -21.98
CA ALA A 112 32.42 13.68 -21.77
C ALA A 112 32.55 12.15 -21.99
N THR A 113 33.33 11.75 -23.01
CA THR A 113 34.22 10.57 -23.03
C THR A 113 35.66 11.12 -23.18
N PRO A 114 36.73 10.49 -22.63
CA PRO A 114 37.42 9.41 -23.36
C PRO A 114 38.12 8.31 -22.50
N GLU A 115 38.12 7.10 -23.07
CA GLU A 115 39.17 6.04 -23.22
C GLU A 115 40.16 5.54 -22.12
N PRO A 116 40.63 4.26 -22.26
CA PRO A 116 41.28 3.44 -21.23
C PRO A 116 42.82 3.39 -21.33
N GLN A 117 43.50 2.91 -20.28
CA GLN A 117 44.90 2.49 -20.33
C GLN A 117 45.12 1.13 -19.67
N ASP A 118 45.81 0.28 -20.43
CA ASP A 118 46.35 -1.03 -20.08
C ASP A 118 47.39 -0.97 -18.94
N THR A 119 47.46 -2.03 -18.12
CA THR A 119 48.74 -2.51 -17.58
C THR A 119 48.67 -4.02 -17.29
N ILE A 120 49.56 -4.78 -17.92
CA ILE A 120 49.82 -6.22 -17.73
C ILE A 120 50.88 -6.38 -16.63
N VAL A 121 50.70 -7.31 -15.68
CA VAL A 121 51.80 -8.08 -15.05
C VAL A 121 51.33 -9.51 -14.71
N GLU A 122 52.20 -10.46 -14.99
CA GLU A 122 52.10 -11.93 -15.00
C GLU A 122 52.13 -12.65 -13.62
N ILE A 123 51.42 -13.79 -13.58
CA ILE A 123 51.79 -15.17 -13.15
C ILE A 123 52.44 -15.39 -11.76
N VAL A 124 51.83 -16.25 -10.92
CA VAL A 124 52.43 -17.50 -10.38
C VAL A 124 51.32 -18.53 -10.08
N GLU A 125 51.40 -19.69 -10.72
CA GLU A 125 50.69 -20.93 -10.38
C GLU A 125 51.27 -21.55 -9.10
N ASP A 126 50.44 -22.16 -8.25
CA ASP A 126 50.86 -23.45 -7.70
C ASP A 126 49.69 -24.37 -7.34
N SER A 127 49.90 -25.63 -7.68
CA SER A 127 48.99 -26.76 -7.59
C SER A 127 49.23 -27.56 -6.30
N SER A 128 48.20 -28.21 -5.75
CA SER A 128 48.26 -29.65 -5.41
C SER A 128 46.97 -30.13 -4.72
N ALA A 129 46.56 -31.34 -5.11
CA ALA A 129 45.40 -32.08 -4.65
C ALA A 129 45.72 -32.95 -3.42
N ALA A 130 44.69 -33.30 -2.63
CA ALA A 130 44.38 -34.68 -2.21
C ALA A 130 43.28 -34.80 -1.13
N THR A 131 42.15 -35.40 -1.56
CA THR A 131 41.45 -36.57 -0.99
C THR A 131 40.73 -36.54 0.38
N PHE A 132 39.46 -36.97 0.34
CA PHE A 132 38.46 -37.21 1.40
C PHE A 132 38.77 -38.40 2.35
N PRO A 133 38.08 -38.51 3.51
CA PRO A 133 36.97 -39.48 3.58
C PRO A 133 35.70 -39.08 4.41
N GLU A 134 34.58 -39.57 3.87
CA GLU A 134 33.24 -39.99 4.36
C GLU A 134 32.68 -39.81 5.81
N ALA A 135 31.38 -39.45 5.81
CA ALA A 135 30.21 -40.04 6.53
C ALA A 135 29.47 -39.25 7.67
N GLU A 136 28.31 -38.70 7.27
CA GLU A 136 26.96 -38.64 7.89
C GLU A 136 26.69 -38.10 9.32
N HIS A 137 26.05 -36.92 9.39
CA HIS A 137 24.69 -36.73 9.93
C HIS A 137 24.12 -35.35 9.51
N THR A 138 22.86 -35.31 9.10
CA THR A 138 22.20 -34.25 8.31
C THR A 138 21.53 -33.15 9.14
N GLU A 139 22.12 -31.95 9.10
CA GLU A 139 21.45 -30.64 9.25
C GLU A 139 22.02 -29.73 8.16
N THR A 140 21.18 -29.00 7.41
CA THR A 140 21.58 -28.18 6.25
C THR A 140 22.43 -26.98 6.68
N GLN A 141 23.73 -27.25 6.84
CA GLN A 141 24.80 -26.27 7.00
C GLN A 141 25.16 -25.70 5.63
N PHE A 142 25.14 -24.36 5.51
CA PHE A 142 26.00 -23.67 4.55
C PHE A 142 27.42 -24.20 4.75
N THR A 143 28.02 -24.71 3.67
CA THR A 143 29.32 -25.37 3.68
C THR A 143 30.34 -24.51 4.42
N ARG A 144 30.79 -25.05 5.55
CA ARG A 144 31.73 -24.44 6.48
C ARG A 144 33.08 -24.28 5.75
N ALA A 145 33.34 -23.12 5.19
CA ALA A 145 34.72 -22.69 4.96
C ALA A 145 35.43 -22.74 6.33
N ALA A 146 36.59 -23.38 6.36
CA ALA A 146 37.40 -23.61 7.55
C ALA A 146 37.40 -22.40 8.49
N THR A 147 37.31 -22.65 9.80
CA THR A 147 37.28 -21.66 10.88
C THR A 147 38.39 -20.61 10.73
N ALA A 148 38.08 -19.51 10.02
CA ALA A 148 38.79 -18.26 10.21
C ALA A 148 38.41 -17.78 11.61
N ALA A 149 39.38 -17.72 12.52
CA ALA A 149 39.14 -17.18 13.86
C ALA A 149 38.59 -15.75 13.72
N TYR A 150 37.38 -15.52 14.24
CA TYR A 150 36.80 -14.18 14.26
C TYR A 150 37.72 -13.22 14.99
N ARG A 151 37.78 -11.95 14.54
CA ARG A 151 38.47 -10.91 15.30
C ARG A 151 37.65 -10.57 16.52
N THR A 152 37.85 -11.31 17.61
CA THR A 152 37.05 -11.19 18.83
C THR A 152 37.58 -10.07 19.74
N PRO A 153 36.69 -9.32 20.41
CA PRO A 153 37.09 -8.37 21.43
C PRO A 153 37.64 -9.07 22.66
N SER A 154 38.40 -8.34 23.50
CA SER A 154 38.81 -8.86 24.80
C SER A 154 37.59 -9.25 25.65
N LEU A 155 37.67 -10.42 26.29
CA LEU A 155 36.63 -10.98 27.16
C LEU A 155 36.97 -10.86 28.65
N ASP A 156 38.02 -10.11 28.99
CA ASP A 156 38.59 -10.06 30.35
C ASP A 156 37.58 -9.62 31.43
N PHE A 157 36.54 -8.88 31.02
CA PHE A 157 35.48 -8.36 31.89
C PHE A 157 34.20 -9.23 31.94
N LEU A 158 34.16 -10.32 31.17
CA LEU A 158 33.03 -11.25 31.10
C LEU A 158 33.35 -12.64 31.67
N ASP A 159 34.60 -12.87 32.06
CA ASP A 159 35.05 -14.15 32.60
C ASP A 159 34.68 -14.25 34.10
N ASP A 160 33.82 -15.21 34.45
CA ASP A 160 33.30 -15.46 35.80
C ASP A 160 34.37 -16.02 36.78
N THR A 161 35.63 -16.06 36.34
CA THR A 161 36.74 -16.70 37.05
C THR A 161 37.31 -15.85 38.18
N SER A 162 36.99 -14.54 38.24
CA SER A 162 37.41 -13.64 39.33
C SER A 162 36.27 -12.75 39.85
N GLU A 163 36.18 -12.62 41.19
CA GLU A 163 35.21 -11.75 41.88
C GLU A 163 35.41 -10.25 41.50
N ASP A 164 36.64 -9.88 41.11
CA ASP A 164 37.00 -8.54 40.65
C ASP A 164 36.45 -8.23 39.25
N SER A 165 36.49 -9.19 38.30
CA SER A 165 35.94 -9.02 36.94
C SER A 165 34.43 -8.76 36.97
N TRP A 166 33.68 -9.49 37.80
CA TRP A 166 32.24 -9.32 37.94
C TRP A 166 31.84 -7.97 38.55
N ASN A 167 32.61 -7.50 39.55
CA ASN A 167 32.40 -6.17 40.14
C ASN A 167 32.70 -5.04 39.13
N ILE A 168 33.73 -5.18 38.29
CA ILE A 168 34.04 -4.24 37.22
C ILE A 168 32.94 -4.24 36.16
N PHE A 169 32.41 -5.41 35.79
CA PHE A 169 31.29 -5.54 34.86
C PHE A 169 30.06 -4.75 35.33
N LEU A 170 29.63 -4.95 36.58
CA LEU A 170 28.46 -4.26 37.14
C LEU A 170 28.70 -2.76 37.33
N SER A 171 29.89 -2.35 37.73
CA SER A 171 30.20 -0.95 38.04
C SER A 171 30.58 -0.10 36.83
N LYS A 172 31.11 -0.69 35.75
CA LYS A 172 31.62 0.04 34.57
C LYS A 172 30.96 -0.40 33.26
N CYS A 173 30.91 -1.70 32.95
CA CYS A 173 30.34 -2.18 31.68
C CYS A 173 28.83 -1.91 31.57
N VAL A 174 28.06 -2.15 32.63
CA VAL A 174 26.61 -1.91 32.64
C VAL A 174 26.27 -0.41 32.49
N PRO A 175 26.85 0.53 33.28
CA PRO A 175 26.64 1.96 33.05
C PRO A 175 27.10 2.43 31.68
N LEU A 176 28.24 1.93 31.18
CA LEU A 176 28.75 2.28 29.86
C LEU A 176 27.78 1.86 28.75
N HIS A 177 27.19 0.66 28.86
CA HIS A 177 26.14 0.20 27.95
C HIS A 177 24.94 1.17 27.95
N ILE A 178 24.44 1.55 29.13
CA ILE A 178 23.30 2.46 29.28
C ILE A 178 23.61 3.84 28.72
N HIS A 179 24.77 4.42 29.03
CA HIS A 179 25.19 5.72 28.51
C HIS A 179 25.34 5.72 26.99
N THR A 180 25.81 4.61 26.42
CA THR A 180 25.90 4.42 24.96
C THR A 180 24.51 4.41 24.31
N LEU A 181 23.55 3.68 24.88
CA LEU A 181 22.16 3.68 24.39
C LEU A 181 21.50 5.06 24.50
N GLN A 182 21.83 5.84 25.52
CA GLN A 182 21.33 7.20 25.73
C GLN A 182 22.05 8.27 24.90
N GLY A 183 23.19 7.93 24.28
CA GLY A 183 24.03 8.89 23.54
C GLY A 183 24.81 9.86 24.43
N ASN A 184 24.96 9.56 25.72
CA ASN A 184 25.65 10.42 26.67
C ASN A 184 27.18 10.24 26.57
N TRP A 185 27.78 10.90 25.58
CA TRP A 185 29.22 10.85 25.33
C TRP A 185 30.04 11.27 26.55
N LYS A 186 29.62 12.31 27.27
CA LYS A 186 30.39 12.85 28.40
C LYS A 186 30.58 11.79 29.51
N ALA A 187 29.49 11.14 29.92
CA ALA A 187 29.54 10.09 30.94
C ALA A 187 30.28 8.84 30.45
N ALA A 188 30.16 8.50 29.16
CA ALA A 188 30.93 7.39 28.58
C ALA A 188 32.45 7.70 28.52
N ASN A 189 32.82 8.94 28.20
CA ASN A 189 34.22 9.37 28.11
C ASN A 189 34.90 9.38 29.49
N GLU A 190 34.19 9.77 30.56
CA GLU A 190 34.69 9.64 31.93
C GLU A 190 35.07 8.18 32.26
N ILE A 191 34.25 7.22 31.83
CA ILE A 191 34.55 5.78 32.00
C ILE A 191 35.75 5.34 31.13
N PHE A 192 35.89 5.87 29.92
CA PHE A 192 37.03 5.57 29.04
C PHE A 192 38.36 6.14 29.54
N GLU A 193 38.34 7.30 30.22
CA GLU A 193 39.52 7.88 30.84
C GLU A 193 40.00 7.04 32.03
N GLU A 194 39.08 6.48 32.81
CA GLU A 194 39.42 5.56 33.90
C GLU A 194 39.91 4.20 33.40
N ARG A 195 39.29 3.65 32.36
CA ARG A 195 39.56 2.31 31.81
C ARG A 195 39.60 2.34 30.28
N PRO A 196 40.76 2.64 29.68
CA PRO A 196 40.91 2.68 28.23
C PRO A 196 40.66 1.35 27.53
N GLU A 197 40.84 0.20 28.22
CA GLU A 197 40.62 -1.14 27.65
C GLU A 197 39.16 -1.38 27.24
N LEU A 198 38.19 -0.70 27.88
CA LEU A 198 36.76 -0.84 27.58
C LEU A 198 36.35 -0.31 26.21
N LYS A 199 37.24 0.44 25.52
CA LYS A 199 37.01 0.92 24.16
C LYS A 199 36.89 -0.23 23.16
N THR A 200 37.63 -1.31 23.37
CA THR A 200 37.72 -2.46 22.46
C THR A 200 37.27 -3.78 23.08
N ALA A 201 37.06 -3.82 24.39
CA ALA A 201 36.57 -5.00 25.09
C ALA A 201 35.06 -5.23 24.90
N ALA A 202 34.63 -6.47 25.17
CA ALA A 202 33.24 -6.84 25.23
C ALA A 202 32.59 -6.32 26.51
N ILE A 203 31.47 -5.59 26.38
CA ILE A 203 30.80 -4.94 27.51
C ILE A 203 29.49 -5.62 27.93
N ALA A 204 29.08 -6.68 27.22
CA ALA A 204 27.90 -7.48 27.56
C ALA A 204 28.02 -8.91 27.03
N ASN A 205 27.12 -9.79 27.49
CA ASN A 205 26.97 -11.13 26.92
C ASN A 205 26.64 -11.05 25.42
N GLY A 206 27.26 -11.91 24.61
CA GLY A 206 27.21 -11.83 23.14
C GLY A 206 28.38 -11.07 22.51
N TRP A 207 29.34 -10.63 23.32
CA TRP A 207 30.55 -9.93 22.90
C TRP A 207 30.37 -8.60 22.11
N PRO A 208 29.30 -7.79 22.31
CA PRO A 208 29.26 -6.47 21.69
C PRO A 208 30.28 -5.54 22.36
N THR A 209 31.01 -4.81 21.53
CA THR A 209 31.79 -3.64 21.96
C THR A 209 30.90 -2.41 22.07
N VAL A 210 31.41 -1.33 22.67
CA VAL A 210 30.71 -0.04 22.70
C VAL A 210 30.33 0.44 21.30
N LEU A 211 31.19 0.19 20.30
CA LEU A 211 30.91 0.54 18.91
C LEU A 211 29.72 -0.25 18.34
N HIS A 212 29.55 -1.54 18.69
CA HIS A 212 28.39 -2.33 18.23
C HIS A 212 27.07 -1.75 18.75
N ILE A 213 27.05 -1.36 20.03
CA ILE A 213 25.85 -0.78 20.65
C ILE A 213 25.60 0.60 20.07
N ALA A 214 26.62 1.45 19.98
CA ALA A 214 26.50 2.78 19.40
C ALA A 214 26.04 2.73 17.93
N ALA A 215 26.55 1.79 17.14
CA ALA A 215 26.16 1.55 15.75
C ALA A 215 24.68 1.18 15.57
N GLY A 216 24.07 0.53 16.56
CA GLY A 216 22.64 0.24 16.59
C GLY A 216 21.76 1.44 17.00
N THR A 217 22.35 2.54 17.45
CA THR A 217 21.64 3.75 17.89
C THR A 217 21.64 4.85 16.81
N ASN A 218 20.92 5.95 17.05
CA ASN A 218 20.89 7.12 16.16
C ASN A 218 21.78 8.28 16.66
N HIS A 219 22.72 8.00 17.56
CA HIS A 219 23.55 9.02 18.20
C HIS A 219 24.82 9.29 17.38
N ILE A 220 24.68 10.04 16.29
CA ILE A 220 25.75 10.30 15.31
C ILE A 220 26.99 10.90 15.99
N HIS A 221 26.81 11.91 16.84
CA HIS A 221 27.91 12.57 17.56
C HIS A 221 28.67 11.60 18.47
N PHE A 222 27.96 10.67 19.13
CA PHE A 222 28.61 9.67 19.98
C PHE A 222 29.53 8.78 19.16
N VAL A 223 29.06 8.30 18.00
CA VAL A 223 29.88 7.48 17.11
C VAL A 223 31.04 8.28 16.52
N GLU A 224 30.82 9.53 16.11
CA GLU A 224 31.87 10.39 15.58
C GLU A 224 33.02 10.59 16.58
N GLU A 225 32.71 10.89 17.84
CA GLU A 225 33.73 11.02 18.88
C GLU A 225 34.40 9.69 19.23
N LEU A 226 33.62 8.59 19.26
CA LEU A 226 34.18 7.26 19.48
C LEU A 226 35.18 6.86 18.39
N LEU A 227 34.88 7.15 17.12
CA LEU A 227 35.76 6.86 15.98
C LEU A 227 37.08 7.64 16.03
N LYS A 228 37.15 8.79 16.73
CA LYS A 228 38.40 9.56 16.90
C LYS A 228 39.37 8.90 17.90
N ILE A 229 38.86 8.07 18.80
CA ILE A 229 39.64 7.51 19.92
C ILE A 229 39.91 6.00 19.80
N ILE A 230 39.30 5.32 18.82
CA ILE A 230 39.51 3.90 18.55
C ILE A 230 40.34 3.70 17.28
N ASP A 231 41.19 2.67 17.29
CA ASP A 231 41.99 2.31 16.12
C ASP A 231 41.14 1.63 15.04
N GLY A 232 41.60 1.71 13.78
CA GLY A 232 40.91 1.10 12.64
C GLY A 232 40.71 -0.42 12.77
N ASP A 233 41.57 -1.13 13.51
CA ASP A 233 41.41 -2.57 13.74
C ASP A 233 40.30 -2.90 14.74
N ALA A 234 40.01 -1.99 15.69
CA ALA A 234 38.90 -2.13 16.61
C ALA A 234 37.53 -2.07 15.91
N MET A 235 37.45 -1.38 14.76
CA MET A 235 36.24 -1.29 13.94
C MET A 235 35.87 -2.61 13.26
N GLU A 236 36.83 -3.53 13.14
CA GLU A 236 36.65 -4.85 12.52
C GLU A 236 36.32 -5.95 13.53
N LEU A 237 36.25 -5.61 14.83
CA LEU A 237 35.90 -6.57 15.86
C LEU A 237 34.49 -7.12 15.62
N GLN A 238 34.35 -8.42 15.88
CA GLN A 238 33.14 -9.19 15.66
C GLN A 238 32.54 -9.66 16.97
N ASP A 239 31.22 -9.57 17.07
CA ASP A 239 30.43 -10.10 18.18
C ASP A 239 30.46 -11.66 18.21
N GLN A 240 29.79 -12.27 19.19
CA GLN A 240 29.73 -13.73 19.32
C GLN A 240 29.11 -14.43 18.10
N LYS A 241 28.29 -13.71 17.32
CA LYS A 241 27.67 -14.22 16.10
C LYS A 241 28.49 -13.92 14.85
N GLY A 242 29.66 -13.31 14.98
CA GLY A 242 30.53 -12.93 13.87
C GLY A 242 30.16 -11.60 13.20
N ASN A 243 29.24 -10.80 13.76
CA ASN A 243 28.84 -9.53 13.17
C ASN A 243 29.78 -8.41 13.58
N THR A 244 30.12 -7.52 12.65
CA THR A 244 30.82 -6.26 12.97
C THR A 244 29.84 -5.18 13.40
N ALA A 245 30.33 -4.13 14.04
CA ALA A 245 29.51 -2.95 14.34
C ALA A 245 28.88 -2.35 13.07
N PHE A 246 29.56 -2.44 11.92
CA PHE A 246 29.02 -1.97 10.66
C PHE A 246 27.81 -2.79 10.17
N CYS A 247 27.71 -4.09 10.48
CA CYS A 247 26.50 -4.88 10.24
C CYS A 247 25.28 -4.33 11.01
N PHE A 248 25.48 -3.86 12.24
CA PHE A 248 24.44 -3.20 13.04
C PHE A 248 24.02 -1.86 12.43
N VAL A 249 24.98 -1.07 11.93
CA VAL A 249 24.68 0.17 11.20
C VAL A 249 23.84 -0.13 9.95
N ALA A 250 24.23 -1.12 9.15
CA ALA A 250 23.51 -1.51 7.95
C ALA A 250 22.08 -1.95 8.27
N ALA A 251 21.89 -2.74 9.32
CA ALA A 251 20.57 -3.17 9.84
C ALA A 251 19.72 -1.98 10.37
N SER A 252 20.35 -1.02 11.06
CA SER A 252 19.65 0.16 11.58
C SER A 252 19.18 1.10 10.47
N GLY A 253 19.89 1.14 9.35
CA GLY A 253 19.62 2.03 8.22
C GLY A 253 20.13 3.47 8.43
N ASN A 254 20.97 3.72 9.44
CA ASN A 254 21.53 5.05 9.68
C ASN A 254 22.67 5.37 8.70
N TRP A 255 22.30 5.93 7.56
CA TRP A 255 23.25 6.31 6.50
C TRP A 255 24.37 7.23 7.00
N ARG A 256 24.09 8.18 7.91
CA ARG A 256 25.10 9.15 8.36
C ARG A 256 26.19 8.46 9.17
N ILE A 257 25.83 7.51 10.04
CA ILE A 257 26.81 6.69 10.77
C ILE A 257 27.56 5.78 9.81
N ALA A 258 26.88 5.18 8.82
CA ALA A 258 27.55 4.34 7.82
C ALA A 258 28.59 5.13 7.03
N ASP A 259 28.28 6.36 6.63
CA ASP A 259 29.21 7.23 5.90
C ASP A 259 30.45 7.55 6.75
N LEU A 260 30.27 7.94 8.01
CA LEU A 260 31.38 8.19 8.95
C LEU A 260 32.30 6.97 9.10
N MET A 261 31.72 5.78 9.26
CA MET A 261 32.48 4.54 9.39
C MET A 261 33.19 4.16 8.08
N LEU A 262 32.56 4.36 6.92
CA LEU A 262 33.15 4.06 5.61
C LEU A 262 34.26 5.05 5.21
N ILE A 263 34.14 6.32 5.61
CA ILE A 263 35.21 7.33 5.45
C ILE A 263 36.44 6.90 6.25
N SER A 264 36.22 6.43 7.48
CA SER A 264 37.30 5.98 8.36
C SER A 264 37.94 4.68 7.87
N LYS A 265 37.12 3.71 7.46
CA LYS A 265 37.58 2.40 6.99
C LYS A 265 36.67 1.80 5.90
N PRO A 266 37.01 1.94 4.60
CA PRO A 266 36.19 1.43 3.50
C PRO A 266 36.05 -0.10 3.46
N SER A 267 37.02 -0.85 4.01
CA SER A 267 37.00 -2.32 4.03
C SER A 267 35.82 -2.90 4.81
N LEU A 268 35.21 -2.13 5.72
CA LEU A 268 34.07 -2.57 6.55
C LEU A 268 32.87 -3.04 5.74
N ALA A 269 32.64 -2.48 4.54
CA ALA A 269 31.58 -2.94 3.65
C ALA A 269 31.79 -4.37 3.16
N HIS A 270 33.03 -4.87 3.18
CA HIS A 270 33.43 -6.17 2.66
C HIS A 270 33.60 -7.25 3.74
N ILE A 271 33.60 -6.85 5.02
CA ILE A 271 33.76 -7.80 6.12
C ILE A 271 32.44 -8.56 6.29
N ARG A 272 32.52 -9.87 6.13
CA ARG A 272 31.38 -10.76 6.34
C ARG A 272 31.04 -10.83 7.83
N GLY A 273 29.77 -10.57 8.13
CA GLY A 273 29.19 -10.71 9.45
C GLY A 273 28.85 -12.17 9.78
N GLY A 274 27.87 -12.35 10.66
CA GLY A 274 27.31 -13.66 10.98
C GLY A 274 26.71 -14.37 9.77
N ASN A 275 26.79 -15.69 9.78
CA ASN A 275 26.41 -16.59 8.67
C ASN A 275 27.13 -16.28 7.34
N GLY A 276 28.26 -15.57 7.37
CA GLY A 276 29.00 -15.21 6.17
C GLY A 276 28.38 -14.09 5.33
N MET A 277 27.38 -13.37 5.86
CA MET A 277 26.66 -12.34 5.09
C MET A 277 27.39 -11.00 5.05
N PHE A 278 27.41 -10.33 3.89
CA PHE A 278 27.87 -8.93 3.82
C PHE A 278 26.89 -7.96 4.51
N PRO A 279 27.36 -6.80 5.01
CA PRO A 279 26.52 -5.76 5.64
C PRO A 279 25.30 -5.34 4.81
N VAL A 280 25.41 -5.29 3.48
CA VAL A 280 24.30 -5.01 2.56
C VAL A 280 23.13 -6.00 2.68
N HIS A 281 23.40 -7.27 3.01
CA HIS A 281 22.35 -8.27 3.27
C HIS A 281 21.57 -7.93 4.53
N PHE A 282 22.25 -7.48 5.59
CA PHE A 282 21.58 -7.05 6.82
C PHE A 282 20.68 -5.84 6.56
N ALA A 283 21.13 -4.88 5.75
CA ALA A 283 20.30 -3.76 5.32
C ALA A 283 19.07 -4.23 4.55
N ALA A 284 19.25 -5.15 3.59
CA ALA A 284 18.15 -5.70 2.80
C ALA A 284 17.16 -6.49 3.66
N LEU A 285 17.63 -7.40 4.51
CA LEU A 285 16.81 -8.22 5.43
C LEU A 285 15.93 -7.36 6.34
N GLN A 286 16.46 -6.23 6.81
CA GLN A 286 15.72 -5.29 7.67
C GLN A 286 14.84 -4.30 6.88
N GLY A 287 14.74 -4.45 5.56
CA GLY A 287 13.96 -3.56 4.70
C GLY A 287 14.54 -2.13 4.59
N ARG A 288 15.83 -1.93 4.91
CA ARG A 288 16.53 -0.63 4.83
C ARG A 288 16.95 -0.32 3.40
N CYS A 289 15.95 -0.15 2.54
CA CYS A 289 16.03 0.20 1.13
C CYS A 289 17.16 1.16 0.75
N PRO A 290 17.23 2.41 1.30
CA PRO A 290 18.22 3.39 0.87
C PRO A 290 19.64 2.99 1.24
N MET A 291 19.81 2.36 2.41
CA MET A 291 21.10 1.82 2.85
C MET A 291 21.57 0.71 1.91
N ALA A 292 20.70 -0.26 1.62
CA ALA A 292 21.03 -1.37 0.74
C ALA A 292 21.41 -0.89 -0.68
N CYS A 293 20.65 0.06 -1.25
CA CYS A 293 20.95 0.63 -2.56
C CYS A 293 22.31 1.36 -2.60
N LYS A 294 22.72 2.02 -1.51
CA LYS A 294 24.02 2.71 -1.42
C LYS A 294 25.19 1.76 -1.19
N LEU A 295 24.98 0.68 -0.42
CA LEU A 295 26.04 -0.30 -0.14
C LEU A 295 26.29 -1.23 -1.32
N TYR A 296 25.26 -1.55 -2.12
CA TYR A 296 25.38 -2.52 -3.21
C TYR A 296 26.51 -2.21 -4.22
N PRO A 297 26.63 -0.99 -4.78
CA PRO A 297 27.73 -0.67 -5.70
C PRO A 297 29.12 -0.83 -5.09
N LYS A 298 29.24 -0.68 -3.77
CA LYS A 298 30.51 -0.80 -3.04
C LYS A 298 30.87 -2.26 -2.74
N THR A 299 29.94 -3.20 -2.80
CA THR A 299 30.16 -4.60 -2.43
C THR A 299 30.02 -5.59 -3.58
N LYS A 300 29.43 -5.16 -4.71
CA LYS A 300 29.02 -6.07 -5.80
C LYS A 300 30.18 -6.85 -6.46
N GLU A 301 31.38 -6.27 -6.46
CA GLU A 301 32.58 -6.89 -7.04
C GLU A 301 33.09 -8.07 -6.19
N ALA A 302 32.82 -8.06 -4.88
CA ALA A 302 33.26 -9.09 -3.94
C ALA A 302 32.27 -10.26 -3.79
N PHE A 303 31.12 -10.20 -4.48
CA PHE A 303 30.10 -11.25 -4.38
C PHE A 303 30.46 -12.50 -5.17
N VAL A 304 30.23 -13.65 -4.53
CA VAL A 304 30.09 -14.94 -5.22
C VAL A 304 28.62 -15.08 -5.64
N ASP A 305 28.31 -15.97 -6.58
CA ASP A 305 26.95 -16.15 -7.10
C ASP A 305 25.92 -16.42 -5.99
N ALA A 306 26.27 -17.23 -5.00
CA ALA A 306 25.43 -17.49 -3.83
C ALA A 306 25.08 -16.20 -3.03
N ASP A 307 26.01 -15.25 -2.92
CA ASP A 307 25.75 -13.96 -2.26
C ASP A 307 24.80 -13.10 -3.10
N ARG A 308 24.97 -13.10 -4.43
CA ARG A 308 24.09 -12.35 -5.35
C ARG A 308 22.67 -12.88 -5.27
N GLU A 309 22.51 -14.20 -5.33
CA GLU A 309 21.20 -14.86 -5.24
C GLU A 309 20.52 -14.57 -3.90
N LEU A 310 21.24 -14.71 -2.79
CA LEU A 310 20.72 -14.43 -1.45
C LEU A 310 20.22 -12.98 -1.33
N LEU A 311 21.03 -12.00 -1.74
CA LEU A 311 20.64 -10.59 -1.71
C LEU A 311 19.45 -10.31 -2.62
N PHE A 312 19.42 -10.90 -3.82
CA PHE A 312 18.37 -10.70 -4.80
C PHE A 312 17.01 -11.18 -4.28
N PHE A 313 16.94 -12.42 -3.78
CA PHE A 313 15.72 -12.97 -3.20
C PHE A 313 15.30 -12.26 -1.92
N THR A 314 16.25 -11.82 -1.10
CA THR A 314 15.98 -10.97 0.06
C THR A 314 15.31 -9.66 -0.36
N CYS A 315 15.78 -9.02 -1.43
CA CYS A 315 15.18 -7.79 -1.95
C CYS A 315 13.74 -8.00 -2.43
N ILE A 316 13.44 -9.13 -3.07
CA ILE A 316 12.07 -9.46 -3.51
C ILE A 316 11.15 -9.67 -2.30
N LYS A 317 11.60 -10.45 -1.29
CA LYS A 317 10.85 -10.73 -0.07
C LYS A 317 10.57 -9.47 0.76
N THR A 318 11.49 -8.50 0.74
CA THR A 318 11.42 -7.24 1.50
C THR A 318 10.88 -6.06 0.68
N HIS A 319 10.42 -6.32 -0.55
CA HIS A 319 9.84 -5.33 -1.47
C HIS A 319 10.80 -4.20 -1.91
N ASN A 320 12.11 -4.47 -1.91
CA ASN A 320 13.14 -3.60 -2.50
C ASN A 320 13.31 -3.92 -4.00
N TYR A 321 12.28 -3.60 -4.78
CA TYR A 321 12.24 -3.91 -6.21
C TYR A 321 13.23 -3.09 -7.04
N HIS A 322 13.62 -1.91 -6.55
CA HIS A 322 14.61 -1.06 -7.23
C HIS A 322 16.01 -1.70 -7.19
N LEU A 323 16.45 -2.17 -6.02
CA LEU A 323 17.72 -2.87 -5.93
C LEU A 323 17.68 -4.19 -6.71
N ALA A 324 16.58 -4.94 -6.61
CA ALA A 324 16.40 -6.17 -7.38
C ALA A 324 16.51 -5.94 -8.90
N LEU A 325 15.88 -4.87 -9.43
CA LEU A 325 15.99 -4.51 -10.85
C LEU A 325 17.42 -4.13 -11.25
N ASN A 326 18.12 -3.35 -10.43
CA ASN A 326 19.52 -3.00 -10.66
C ASN A 326 20.40 -4.27 -10.67
N MET A 327 20.18 -5.20 -9.75
CA MET A 327 20.95 -6.44 -9.67
C MET A 327 20.79 -7.33 -10.90
N VAL A 328 19.56 -7.50 -11.39
CA VAL A 328 19.30 -8.32 -12.58
C VAL A 328 19.82 -7.64 -13.86
N SER A 329 19.85 -6.30 -13.87
CA SER A 329 20.47 -5.55 -14.96
C SER A 329 22.00 -5.69 -14.98
N ASP A 330 22.63 -5.77 -13.80
CA ASP A 330 24.06 -6.03 -13.66
C ASP A 330 24.41 -7.52 -13.95
N CYS A 331 23.51 -8.46 -13.65
CA CYS A 331 23.71 -9.89 -13.85
C CYS A 331 22.42 -10.58 -14.34
N GLU A 332 22.30 -10.77 -15.65
CA GLU A 332 21.10 -11.33 -16.28
C GLU A 332 20.80 -12.79 -15.85
N GLN A 333 21.83 -13.54 -15.41
CA GLN A 333 21.68 -14.92 -14.94
C GLN A 333 20.77 -15.04 -13.71
N LEU A 334 20.63 -13.97 -12.92
CA LEU A 334 19.73 -13.91 -11.77
C LEU A 334 18.25 -14.11 -12.16
N ALA A 335 17.90 -13.90 -13.43
CA ALA A 335 16.54 -14.19 -13.92
C ALA A 335 16.17 -15.67 -13.81
N PHE A 336 17.16 -16.57 -13.85
CA PHE A 336 16.99 -18.03 -13.75
C PHE A 336 17.36 -18.61 -12.39
N ALA A 337 17.86 -17.77 -11.48
CA ALA A 337 18.21 -18.19 -10.13
C ALA A 337 16.97 -18.75 -9.40
N ARG A 338 17.20 -19.69 -8.49
CA ARG A 338 16.15 -20.32 -7.68
C ARG A 338 16.40 -20.03 -6.21
N ASP A 339 15.34 -19.70 -5.49
CA ASP A 339 15.42 -19.38 -4.06
C ASP A 339 15.66 -20.66 -3.25
N PRO A 340 16.85 -20.86 -2.65
CA PRO A 340 17.14 -22.06 -1.88
C PRO A 340 16.24 -22.16 -0.63
N ASP A 341 15.80 -21.03 -0.08
CA ASP A 341 14.94 -20.97 1.11
C ASP A 341 13.44 -21.00 0.75
N GLY A 342 13.08 -20.71 -0.51
CA GLY A 342 11.73 -20.43 -0.97
C GLY A 342 11.15 -21.50 -1.89
N ASN A 343 11.10 -22.75 -1.42
CA ASN A 343 10.60 -23.91 -2.19
C ASN A 343 11.26 -24.05 -3.59
N ASN A 344 12.49 -23.56 -3.77
CA ASN A 344 13.22 -23.60 -5.04
C ASN A 344 12.54 -22.83 -6.19
N GLY A 345 11.73 -21.81 -5.88
CA GLY A 345 11.04 -20.97 -6.87
C GLY A 345 11.92 -19.86 -7.45
N MET A 346 11.73 -19.55 -8.73
CA MET A 346 12.32 -18.35 -9.36
C MET A 346 11.67 -17.06 -8.83
N ALA A 347 12.31 -15.92 -9.07
CA ALA A 347 11.80 -14.59 -8.69
C ALA A 347 10.34 -14.34 -9.11
N LEU A 348 9.96 -14.77 -10.32
CA LEU A 348 8.58 -14.65 -10.81
C LEU A 348 7.56 -15.38 -9.92
N HIS A 349 7.90 -16.56 -9.38
CA HIS A 349 7.00 -17.33 -8.51
C HIS A 349 6.70 -16.61 -7.21
N LEU A 350 7.69 -15.92 -6.65
CA LEU A 350 7.49 -15.08 -5.46
C LEU A 350 6.63 -13.87 -5.80
N LEU A 351 6.94 -13.18 -6.91
CA LEU A 351 6.20 -12.00 -7.36
C LEU A 351 4.73 -12.29 -7.69
N ALA A 352 4.43 -13.47 -8.25
CA ALA A 352 3.07 -13.91 -8.55
C ALA A 352 2.20 -13.98 -7.28
N LYS A 353 2.77 -14.44 -6.16
CA LYS A 353 2.05 -14.63 -4.89
C LYS A 353 1.77 -13.33 -4.13
N HIS A 354 2.23 -12.18 -4.62
CA HIS A 354 2.07 -10.90 -3.94
C HIS A 354 0.87 -10.12 -4.53
N GLN A 355 -0.17 -9.88 -3.72
CA GLN A 355 -1.45 -9.29 -4.19
C GLN A 355 -1.37 -7.81 -4.53
N LYS A 356 -0.58 -7.06 -3.78
CA LYS A 356 -0.47 -5.62 -3.94
C LYS A 356 0.76 -5.35 -4.81
N PRO A 357 0.66 -4.49 -5.84
CA PRO A 357 1.84 -3.79 -6.35
C PRO A 357 2.26 -2.85 -5.23
N LEU A 358 2.98 -3.41 -4.25
CA LEU A 358 3.45 -2.69 -3.08
C LEU A 358 4.34 -1.57 -3.60
N ASP A 359 4.03 -0.35 -3.20
CA ASP A 359 4.94 0.77 -3.36
C ASP A 359 6.33 0.27 -2.96
N SER A 360 7.29 0.38 -3.89
CA SER A 360 8.68 0.07 -3.59
C SER A 360 9.01 0.77 -2.27
N CYS A 361 9.53 0.04 -1.28
CA CYS A 361 9.94 0.61 0.00
C CYS A 361 10.96 1.75 -0.18
N CYS A 362 11.51 1.92 -1.38
CA CYS A 362 12.41 2.98 -1.75
C CYS A 362 11.79 3.92 -2.81
N ARG A 363 11.64 5.20 -2.45
CA ARG A 363 11.68 6.36 -3.37
C ARG A 363 13.15 6.78 -3.61
N CYS A 364 14.01 5.86 -4.04
CA CYS A 364 15.40 6.21 -4.33
C CYS A 364 15.46 6.98 -5.66
N GLN A 365 15.82 8.27 -5.62
CA GLN A 365 15.99 9.13 -6.80
C GLN A 365 17.32 8.89 -7.56
N GLN A 366 18.08 7.83 -7.27
CA GLN A 366 19.38 7.62 -7.90
C GLN A 366 19.30 6.64 -9.07
N HIS A 367 19.45 7.21 -10.27
CA HIS A 367 19.48 6.62 -11.61
C HIS A 367 18.14 6.12 -12.17
N GLN A 368 17.40 7.03 -12.82
CA GLN A 368 16.42 6.72 -13.87
C GLN A 368 17.10 6.21 -15.18
N SER A 369 18.08 5.29 -15.09
CA SER A 369 18.79 4.83 -16.29
C SER A 369 18.11 3.64 -16.98
N ILE A 370 17.18 2.93 -16.33
CA ILE A 370 16.56 1.72 -16.89
C ILE A 370 15.06 1.92 -17.00
N LEU A 371 14.63 2.61 -18.06
CA LEU A 371 13.22 2.81 -18.37
C LEU A 371 12.73 1.65 -19.24
N VAL A 372 12.47 0.51 -18.60
CA VAL A 372 11.77 -0.62 -19.26
C VAL A 372 10.33 -0.18 -19.51
N LYS A 373 9.92 -0.16 -20.79
CA LYS A 373 8.56 0.23 -21.21
C LYS A 373 7.56 -0.86 -20.78
N THR A 374 6.81 -0.60 -19.71
CA THR A 374 5.67 -1.44 -19.28
C THR A 374 4.44 -1.20 -20.15
N ASN A 375 3.43 -2.08 -20.05
CA ASN A 375 2.16 -1.88 -20.74
C ASN A 375 1.54 -0.49 -20.48
N PRO A 376 1.08 0.25 -21.53
CA PRO A 376 0.65 1.65 -21.37
C PRO A 376 -0.66 1.85 -20.59
N GLY A 377 -1.35 0.76 -20.23
CA GLY A 377 -2.62 0.77 -19.47
C GLY A 377 -2.44 0.77 -17.95
N MET A 378 -1.23 0.46 -17.46
CA MET A 378 -0.91 0.33 -16.04
C MET A 378 0.03 1.45 -15.59
N LYS A 379 -0.14 1.95 -14.36
CA LYS A 379 0.80 2.92 -13.75
C LYS A 379 2.22 2.30 -13.76
N HIS A 380 3.25 3.09 -14.05
CA HIS A 380 4.65 2.65 -14.09
C HIS A 380 5.13 2.25 -12.68
N HIS A 381 4.79 1.04 -12.24
CA HIS A 381 5.31 0.48 -10.99
C HIS A 381 6.62 -0.27 -11.28
N ILE A 382 7.65 -0.01 -10.46
CA ILE A 382 8.98 -0.65 -10.56
C ILE A 382 8.87 -2.18 -10.55
N VAL A 383 7.90 -2.73 -9.79
CA VAL A 383 7.60 -4.17 -9.78
C VAL A 383 7.26 -4.70 -11.17
N LEU A 384 6.44 -3.99 -11.93
CA LEU A 384 6.04 -4.42 -13.26
C LEU A 384 7.19 -4.29 -14.26
N GLN A 385 8.10 -3.33 -14.07
CA GLN A 385 9.34 -3.24 -14.83
C GLN A 385 10.25 -4.44 -14.55
N LEU A 386 10.41 -4.82 -13.29
CA LEU A 386 11.16 -6.02 -12.90
C LEU A 386 10.54 -7.29 -13.48
N VAL A 387 9.21 -7.43 -13.39
CA VAL A 387 8.48 -8.56 -13.98
C VAL A 387 8.67 -8.61 -15.49
N ASN A 388 8.52 -7.47 -16.17
CA ASN A 388 8.74 -7.35 -17.62
C ASN A 388 10.17 -7.76 -17.98
N PHE A 389 11.19 -7.23 -17.29
CA PHE A 389 12.58 -7.55 -17.55
C PHE A 389 12.88 -9.04 -17.36
N LEU A 390 12.47 -9.61 -16.22
CA LEU A 390 12.65 -11.03 -15.92
C LEU A 390 11.96 -11.91 -16.98
N TRP A 391 10.72 -11.56 -17.33
CA TRP A 391 9.94 -12.30 -18.31
C TRP A 391 10.56 -12.25 -19.70
N THR A 392 10.96 -11.06 -20.17
CA THR A 392 11.63 -10.90 -21.46
C THR A 392 12.90 -11.75 -21.53
N LYS A 393 13.73 -11.73 -20.50
CA LYS A 393 14.98 -12.53 -20.45
C LYS A 393 14.73 -14.04 -20.46
N ILE A 394 13.68 -14.49 -19.78
CA ILE A 394 13.25 -15.88 -19.81
C ILE A 394 12.79 -16.25 -21.22
N THR A 395 11.98 -15.41 -21.88
CA THR A 395 11.49 -15.69 -23.24
C THR A 395 12.57 -15.64 -24.31
N GLU A 396 13.59 -14.79 -24.17
CA GLU A 396 14.71 -14.67 -25.12
C GLU A 396 15.64 -15.89 -25.10
N ASN A 397 15.85 -16.50 -23.92
CA ASN A 397 16.84 -17.58 -23.74
C ASN A 397 16.24 -18.99 -23.80
N ILE A 398 14.93 -19.14 -24.05
CA ILE A 398 14.29 -20.46 -24.10
C ILE A 398 14.11 -20.94 -25.54
N ASP A 399 14.80 -22.04 -25.87
CA ASP A 399 14.74 -22.66 -27.21
C ASP A 399 13.46 -23.47 -27.48
N SER A 400 12.67 -23.81 -26.44
CA SER A 400 11.52 -24.70 -26.57
C SER A 400 10.36 -24.32 -25.65
N ARG A 401 9.14 -24.37 -26.19
CA ARG A 401 7.89 -24.20 -25.43
C ARG A 401 7.79 -25.15 -24.23
N SER A 402 8.31 -26.37 -24.32
CA SER A 402 8.26 -27.34 -23.22
C SER A 402 9.01 -26.84 -21.98
N LYS A 403 10.24 -26.34 -22.18
CA LYS A 403 11.06 -25.78 -21.09
C LYS A 403 10.40 -24.54 -20.46
N LEU A 404 9.74 -23.72 -21.27
CA LEU A 404 8.98 -22.57 -20.76
C LEU A 404 7.81 -23.01 -19.87
N ILE A 405 7.06 -24.03 -20.29
CA ILE A 405 5.94 -24.58 -19.52
C ILE A 405 6.46 -25.20 -18.21
N ASP A 406 7.60 -25.90 -18.23
CA ASP A 406 8.22 -26.47 -17.03
C ASP A 406 8.62 -25.36 -16.06
N ILE A 407 9.25 -24.29 -16.56
CA ILE A 407 9.60 -23.09 -15.77
C ILE A 407 8.38 -22.39 -15.16
N ILE A 408 7.25 -22.35 -15.87
CA ILE A 408 6.01 -21.74 -15.38
C ILE A 408 5.32 -22.62 -14.32
N ASN A 409 5.47 -23.93 -14.40
CA ASN A 409 4.73 -24.88 -13.57
C ASN A 409 5.53 -25.41 -12.37
N GLU A 410 6.86 -25.31 -12.39
CA GLU A 410 7.74 -25.74 -11.31
C GLU A 410 8.40 -24.56 -10.56
N PRO A 411 8.35 -24.53 -9.22
CA PRO A 411 7.80 -25.55 -8.31
C PRO A 411 6.28 -25.48 -8.11
N SER A 412 5.66 -24.34 -8.45
CA SER A 412 4.21 -24.13 -8.35
C SER A 412 3.72 -23.41 -9.59
N PRO A 413 2.45 -23.62 -10.00
CA PRO A 413 1.93 -23.03 -11.23
C PRO A 413 1.83 -21.50 -11.12
N LEU A 414 2.82 -20.81 -11.69
CA LEU A 414 3.03 -19.37 -11.62
C LEU A 414 1.77 -18.56 -11.96
N LEU A 415 1.12 -18.91 -13.08
CA LEU A 415 -0.07 -18.21 -13.55
C LEU A 415 -1.23 -18.38 -12.58
N PHE A 416 -1.43 -19.59 -12.06
CA PHE A 416 -2.55 -19.87 -11.18
C PHE A 416 -2.32 -19.31 -9.78
N ASP A 417 -1.09 -19.31 -9.28
CA ASP A 417 -0.72 -18.63 -8.02
C ASP A 417 -1.05 -17.13 -8.09
N ALA A 418 -0.71 -16.47 -9.21
CA ALA A 418 -1.06 -15.07 -9.43
C ALA A 418 -2.58 -14.84 -9.49
N VAL A 419 -3.34 -15.78 -10.07
CA VAL A 419 -4.81 -15.71 -10.13
C VAL A 419 -5.43 -15.90 -8.76
N GLU A 420 -4.97 -16.87 -7.96
CA GLU A 420 -5.50 -17.14 -6.62
C GLU A 420 -5.39 -15.90 -5.72
N VAL A 421 -4.27 -15.19 -5.84
CA VAL A 421 -3.99 -13.98 -5.07
C VAL A 421 -4.68 -12.74 -5.67
N GLY A 422 -4.90 -12.68 -6.98
CA GLY A 422 -5.54 -11.55 -7.66
C GLY A 422 -4.57 -10.54 -8.27
N ASN A 423 -3.35 -10.96 -8.61
CA ASN A 423 -2.31 -10.09 -9.16
C ASN A 423 -2.52 -9.82 -10.67
N VAL A 424 -3.47 -8.92 -10.96
CA VAL A 424 -3.87 -8.57 -12.35
C VAL A 424 -2.73 -7.94 -13.14
N GLY A 425 -1.93 -7.08 -12.50
CA GLY A 425 -0.83 -6.38 -13.17
C GLY A 425 0.26 -7.32 -13.66
N PHE A 426 0.67 -8.26 -12.80
CA PHE A 426 1.59 -9.32 -13.17
C PHE A 426 1.05 -10.14 -14.36
N LEU A 427 -0.18 -10.66 -14.25
CA LEU A 427 -0.80 -11.45 -15.31
C LEU A 427 -0.91 -10.67 -16.63
N SER A 428 -1.29 -9.40 -16.57
CA SER A 428 -1.41 -8.57 -17.78
C SER A 428 -0.08 -8.40 -18.51
N GLU A 429 1.03 -8.29 -17.78
CA GLU A 429 2.37 -8.13 -18.33
C GLU A 429 2.88 -9.41 -19.01
N LEU A 430 2.62 -10.57 -18.40
CA LEU A 430 2.98 -11.86 -18.99
C LEU A 430 2.13 -12.16 -20.23
N ILE A 431 0.81 -11.98 -20.14
CA ILE A 431 -0.13 -12.30 -21.22
C ILE A 431 0.03 -11.36 -22.42
N SER A 432 0.35 -10.08 -22.20
CA SER A 432 0.58 -9.14 -23.30
C SER A 432 1.80 -9.51 -24.14
N GLN A 433 2.85 -10.05 -23.51
CA GLN A 433 4.08 -10.46 -24.21
C GLN A 433 3.98 -11.88 -24.79
N TYR A 434 3.24 -12.78 -24.13
CA TYR A 434 3.03 -14.15 -24.60
C TYR A 434 1.54 -14.54 -24.53
N PRO A 435 0.70 -14.15 -25.52
CA PRO A 435 -0.74 -14.41 -25.50
C PRO A 435 -1.14 -15.88 -25.42
N SER A 436 -0.23 -16.79 -25.81
CA SER A 436 -0.46 -18.23 -25.72
C SER A 436 -0.63 -18.75 -24.29
N LEU A 437 -0.25 -17.99 -23.26
CA LEU A 437 -0.50 -18.33 -21.85
C LEU A 437 -1.99 -18.44 -21.53
N LEU A 438 -2.87 -17.82 -22.31
CA LEU A 438 -4.31 -17.90 -22.12
C LEU A 438 -4.87 -19.32 -22.30
N TRP A 439 -4.14 -20.19 -23.00
CA TRP A 439 -4.52 -21.58 -23.24
C TRP A 439 -4.06 -22.54 -22.15
N GLU A 440 -3.21 -22.08 -21.23
CA GLU A 440 -2.71 -22.94 -20.16
C GLU A 440 -3.84 -23.26 -19.17
N VAL A 441 -3.85 -24.52 -18.73
CA VAL A 441 -4.84 -25.08 -17.82
C VAL A 441 -4.15 -25.70 -16.61
N ASP A 442 -4.82 -25.68 -15.47
CA ASP A 442 -4.29 -26.31 -14.27
C ASP A 442 -4.47 -27.84 -14.31
N ARG A 443 -4.04 -28.51 -13.24
CA ARG A 443 -4.16 -29.98 -13.10
C ARG A 443 -5.60 -30.51 -13.15
N SER A 444 -6.60 -29.64 -13.00
CA SER A 444 -8.01 -29.97 -13.08
C SER A 444 -8.66 -29.44 -14.36
N ASN A 445 -7.85 -29.10 -15.37
CA ASN A 445 -8.29 -28.56 -16.66
C ASN A 445 -9.03 -27.20 -16.56
N ARG A 446 -8.65 -26.37 -15.58
CA ARG A 446 -9.23 -25.03 -15.37
C ARG A 446 -8.28 -23.97 -15.92
N SER A 447 -8.81 -23.10 -16.77
CA SER A 447 -8.08 -21.93 -17.26
C SER A 447 -7.96 -20.81 -16.23
N ILE A 448 -7.19 -19.76 -16.56
CA ILE A 448 -7.05 -18.52 -15.78
C ILE A 448 -8.44 -17.93 -15.42
N ILE A 449 -9.39 -17.94 -16.36
CA ILE A 449 -10.74 -17.41 -16.14
C ILE A 449 -11.54 -18.28 -15.16
N HIS A 450 -11.38 -19.61 -15.20
CA HIS A 450 -12.03 -20.51 -14.25
C HIS A 450 -11.56 -20.27 -12.82
N ARG A 451 -10.25 -20.13 -12.63
CA ARG A 451 -9.67 -19.82 -11.32
C ARG A 451 -10.05 -18.42 -10.86
N ALA A 452 -10.08 -17.43 -11.74
CA ALA A 452 -10.55 -16.08 -11.40
C ALA A 452 -12.01 -16.07 -10.94
N VAL A 453 -12.88 -16.87 -11.58
CA VAL A 453 -14.27 -17.06 -11.18
C VAL A 453 -14.39 -17.74 -9.82
N LEU A 454 -13.62 -18.80 -9.58
CA LEU A 454 -13.60 -19.51 -8.30
C LEU A 454 -13.18 -18.60 -7.14
N HIS A 455 -12.18 -17.74 -7.35
CA HIS A 455 -11.62 -16.85 -6.32
C HIS A 455 -12.26 -15.44 -6.29
N ARG A 456 -13.30 -15.17 -7.09
CA ARG A 456 -14.02 -13.86 -7.15
C ARG A 456 -13.16 -12.65 -7.52
N HIS A 457 -12.09 -12.85 -8.29
CA HIS A 457 -11.24 -11.75 -8.77
C HIS A 457 -11.83 -11.10 -10.03
N ALA A 458 -12.72 -10.12 -9.81
CA ALA A 458 -13.39 -9.37 -10.88
C ALA A 458 -12.44 -8.77 -11.91
N SER A 459 -11.33 -8.18 -11.45
CA SER A 459 -10.37 -7.51 -12.32
C SER A 459 -9.67 -8.48 -13.28
N ILE A 460 -9.39 -9.72 -12.86
CA ILE A 460 -8.83 -10.77 -13.74
C ILE A 460 -9.93 -11.30 -14.65
N TYR A 461 -11.13 -11.52 -14.12
CA TYR A 461 -12.28 -11.94 -14.93
C TYR A 461 -12.56 -10.95 -16.07
N ASN A 462 -12.44 -9.64 -15.83
CA ASN A 462 -12.69 -8.62 -16.86
C ASN A 462 -11.73 -8.71 -18.07
N LEU A 463 -10.57 -9.37 -17.94
CA LEU A 463 -9.69 -9.67 -19.08
C LEU A 463 -10.39 -10.51 -20.15
N VAL A 464 -11.44 -11.25 -19.78
CA VAL A 464 -12.29 -12.02 -20.70
C VAL A 464 -12.91 -11.18 -21.82
N HIS A 465 -13.05 -9.86 -21.60
CA HIS A 465 -13.56 -8.93 -22.61
C HIS A 465 -12.49 -8.46 -23.60
N GLU A 466 -11.21 -8.62 -23.28
CA GLU A 466 -10.07 -8.18 -24.09
C GLU A 466 -9.46 -9.30 -24.95
N ILE A 467 -9.59 -10.56 -24.51
CA ILE A 467 -9.00 -11.74 -25.18
C ILE A 467 -9.70 -12.16 -26.50
N GLY A 468 -10.74 -11.46 -26.91
CA GLY A 468 -11.41 -11.68 -28.21
C GLY A 468 -12.06 -13.07 -28.33
N PRO A 469 -11.99 -13.72 -29.52
CA PRO A 469 -12.64 -15.01 -29.80
C PRO A 469 -12.17 -16.18 -28.93
N ILE A 470 -10.96 -16.07 -28.34
CA ILE A 470 -10.39 -17.09 -27.46
C ILE A 470 -11.32 -17.37 -26.28
N ARG A 471 -12.03 -16.34 -25.79
CA ARG A 471 -13.02 -16.48 -24.72
C ARG A 471 -14.03 -17.57 -25.04
N ASP A 472 -14.58 -17.58 -26.25
CA ASP A 472 -15.72 -18.43 -26.60
C ASP A 472 -15.32 -19.91 -26.62
N ILE A 473 -14.01 -20.21 -26.72
CA ILE A 473 -13.44 -21.54 -26.56
C ILE A 473 -13.16 -21.81 -25.07
N ILE A 474 -12.48 -20.90 -24.37
CA ILE A 474 -12.13 -21.10 -22.95
C ILE A 474 -13.36 -21.39 -22.08
N VAL A 475 -14.50 -20.72 -22.29
CA VAL A 475 -15.73 -20.95 -21.52
C VAL A 475 -16.34 -22.35 -21.72
N THR A 476 -15.86 -23.11 -22.73
CA THR A 476 -16.30 -24.48 -22.99
C THR A 476 -15.52 -25.54 -22.25
N PHE A 477 -14.40 -25.18 -21.61
CA PHE A 477 -13.62 -26.13 -20.82
C PHE A 477 -14.40 -26.60 -19.60
N GLU A 478 -14.13 -27.83 -19.18
CA GLU A 478 -14.80 -28.51 -18.09
C GLU A 478 -13.76 -29.09 -17.15
N GLU A 479 -14.03 -28.99 -15.85
CA GLU A 479 -13.17 -29.59 -14.83
C GLU A 479 -13.19 -31.12 -14.99
N ASP A 480 -12.02 -31.76 -15.12
CA ASP A 480 -11.93 -33.17 -15.54
C ASP A 480 -12.68 -34.13 -14.61
N ASP A 481 -12.51 -33.99 -13.29
CA ASP A 481 -13.11 -34.89 -12.29
C ASP A 481 -14.61 -34.66 -12.12
N SER A 482 -15.00 -33.39 -12.00
CA SER A 482 -16.34 -32.99 -11.58
C SER A 482 -17.26 -32.64 -12.74
N LYS A 483 -16.72 -32.50 -13.95
CA LYS A 483 -17.38 -31.95 -15.13
C LYS A 483 -18.07 -30.61 -14.85
N ASN A 484 -17.52 -29.83 -13.93
CA ASN A 484 -18.02 -28.50 -13.62
C ASN A 484 -17.67 -27.55 -14.76
N THR A 485 -18.68 -26.90 -15.33
CA THR A 485 -18.49 -25.76 -16.23
C THR A 485 -18.10 -24.51 -15.43
N LEU A 486 -17.64 -23.45 -16.12
CA LEU A 486 -17.38 -22.14 -15.51
C LEU A 486 -18.55 -21.64 -14.63
N LEU A 487 -19.79 -21.90 -15.04
CA LEU A 487 -20.98 -21.52 -14.29
C LEU A 487 -21.15 -22.31 -12.99
N HIS A 488 -20.78 -23.59 -12.96
CA HIS A 488 -20.75 -24.39 -11.73
C HIS A 488 -19.69 -23.88 -10.76
N LEU A 489 -18.55 -23.38 -11.25
CA LEU A 489 -17.53 -22.75 -10.39
C LEU A 489 -18.03 -21.42 -9.81
N ALA A 490 -18.78 -20.63 -10.59
CA ALA A 490 -19.46 -19.44 -10.07
C ALA A 490 -20.52 -19.78 -9.02
N ALA A 491 -21.06 -21.01 -9.04
CA ALA A 491 -22.04 -21.48 -8.07
C ALA A 491 -21.45 -21.95 -6.72
N LYS A 492 -20.14 -22.22 -6.66
CA LYS A 492 -19.45 -22.50 -5.39
C LYS A 492 -19.34 -21.22 -4.57
N LEU A 493 -19.39 -21.32 -3.24
CA LEU A 493 -19.26 -20.17 -2.35
C LEU A 493 -17.86 -19.53 -2.46
N ALA A 494 -17.80 -18.20 -2.46
CA ALA A 494 -16.53 -17.47 -2.44
C ALA A 494 -15.60 -17.86 -1.27
N PRO A 495 -14.27 -17.76 -1.44
CA PRO A 495 -13.33 -17.88 -0.33
C PRO A 495 -13.64 -16.88 0.79
N GLY A 496 -13.40 -17.27 2.05
CA GLY A 496 -13.73 -16.45 3.22
C GLY A 496 -13.15 -15.03 3.15
N SER A 497 -11.89 -14.89 2.71
CA SER A 497 -11.23 -13.59 2.54
C SER A 497 -11.95 -12.66 1.58
N GLN A 498 -12.63 -13.18 0.55
CA GLN A 498 -13.38 -12.42 -0.44
C GLN A 498 -14.81 -12.13 0.02
N LEU A 499 -15.42 -13.09 0.73
CA LEU A 499 -16.77 -12.94 1.28
C LEU A 499 -16.82 -11.87 2.39
N GLU A 500 -15.75 -11.77 3.19
CA GLU A 500 -15.63 -10.80 4.28
C GLU A 500 -15.45 -9.33 3.82
N LEU A 501 -15.05 -9.07 2.56
CA LEU A 501 -15.02 -7.69 2.04
C LEU A 501 -16.41 -7.06 1.97
N VAL A 502 -17.47 -7.88 1.96
CA VAL A 502 -18.85 -7.40 1.89
C VAL A 502 -19.45 -7.46 3.30
N SER A 503 -19.75 -6.30 3.85
CA SER A 503 -20.41 -6.18 5.16
C SER A 503 -21.79 -6.85 5.11
N GLY A 504 -22.07 -7.82 5.97
CA GLY A 504 -23.42 -8.36 6.19
C GLY A 504 -23.91 -9.42 5.19
N ALA A 505 -24.57 -10.46 5.72
CA ALA A 505 -24.98 -11.65 4.97
C ALA A 505 -25.92 -11.36 3.78
N ALA A 506 -26.82 -10.38 3.91
CA ALA A 506 -27.73 -10.01 2.82
C ALA A 506 -26.99 -9.39 1.62
N PHE A 507 -25.95 -8.60 1.91
CA PHE A 507 -25.14 -7.97 0.89
C PHE A 507 -24.18 -8.98 0.25
N GLN A 508 -23.60 -9.88 1.04
CA GLN A 508 -22.83 -11.03 0.54
C GLN A 508 -23.67 -11.88 -0.45
N MET A 509 -24.89 -12.24 -0.06
CA MET A 509 -25.80 -12.99 -0.93
C MET A 509 -26.10 -12.22 -2.23
N SER A 510 -26.36 -10.91 -2.14
CA SER A 510 -26.62 -10.08 -3.32
C SER A 510 -25.42 -10.04 -4.29
N ALA A 511 -24.20 -10.02 -3.76
CA ALA A 511 -22.96 -9.98 -4.54
C ALA A 511 -22.71 -11.31 -5.25
N GLU A 512 -22.92 -12.44 -4.57
CA GLU A 512 -22.77 -13.78 -5.16
C GLU A 512 -23.79 -14.01 -6.30
N ILE A 513 -25.03 -13.54 -6.14
CA ILE A 513 -26.03 -13.62 -7.22
C ILE A 513 -25.65 -12.74 -8.41
N ALA A 514 -25.12 -11.54 -8.15
CA ALA A 514 -24.65 -10.66 -9.21
C ALA A 514 -23.51 -11.34 -9.99
N TRP A 515 -22.53 -11.89 -9.28
CA TRP A 515 -21.41 -12.64 -9.85
C TRP A 515 -21.89 -13.80 -10.72
N PHE A 516 -22.76 -14.65 -10.19
CA PHE A 516 -23.33 -15.79 -10.92
C PHE A 516 -24.06 -15.36 -12.19
N LYS A 517 -24.84 -14.28 -12.13
CA LYS A 517 -25.56 -13.74 -13.30
C LYS A 517 -24.62 -13.18 -14.36
N GLU A 518 -23.52 -12.53 -13.99
CA GLU A 518 -22.54 -12.03 -14.96
C GLU A 518 -21.83 -13.18 -15.67
N VAL A 519 -21.37 -14.20 -14.94
CA VAL A 519 -20.78 -15.39 -15.54
C VAL A 519 -21.79 -16.09 -16.45
N LYS A 520 -23.06 -16.17 -16.07
CA LYS A 520 -24.12 -16.76 -16.91
C LYS A 520 -24.29 -16.07 -18.27
N LYS A 521 -24.01 -14.76 -18.39
CA LYS A 521 -24.17 -14.02 -19.66
C LYS A 521 -23.15 -14.40 -20.72
N ILE A 522 -21.94 -14.82 -20.31
CA ILE A 522 -20.87 -15.21 -21.24
C ILE A 522 -20.95 -16.70 -21.63
N MET A 523 -21.81 -17.48 -20.96
CA MET A 523 -21.92 -18.91 -21.20
C MET A 523 -22.75 -19.22 -22.46
N PRO A 524 -22.31 -20.16 -23.31
CA PRO A 524 -23.12 -20.71 -24.38
C PRO A 524 -24.42 -21.33 -23.85
N ALA A 525 -25.51 -21.15 -24.58
CA ALA A 525 -26.84 -21.62 -24.16
C ALA A 525 -26.91 -23.12 -23.87
N SER A 526 -26.12 -23.93 -24.58
CA SER A 526 -26.02 -25.38 -24.37
C SER A 526 -25.40 -25.76 -23.02
N LEU A 527 -24.49 -24.94 -22.48
CA LEU A 527 -23.75 -25.21 -21.25
C LEU A 527 -24.46 -24.70 -19.98
N ILE A 528 -25.44 -23.81 -20.12
CA ILE A 528 -26.25 -23.31 -18.99
C ILE A 528 -27.01 -24.45 -18.31
N TRP A 529 -27.53 -25.38 -19.11
CA TRP A 529 -28.35 -26.50 -18.64
C TRP A 529 -27.56 -27.80 -18.47
N LYS A 530 -26.24 -27.76 -18.73
CA LYS A 530 -25.38 -28.93 -18.57
C LYS A 530 -25.30 -29.31 -17.10
N LYS A 531 -25.28 -30.62 -16.85
CA LYS A 531 -25.16 -31.19 -15.51
C LYS A 531 -23.73 -31.62 -15.24
N ASN A 532 -23.27 -31.38 -14.02
CA ASN A 532 -21.96 -31.86 -13.55
C ASN A 532 -21.99 -33.38 -13.25
N SER A 533 -20.89 -33.93 -12.75
CA SER A 533 -20.77 -35.35 -12.35
C SER A 533 -21.81 -35.76 -11.28
N ASP A 534 -22.24 -34.83 -10.42
CA ASP A 534 -23.31 -35.05 -9.43
C ASP A 534 -24.72 -34.97 -10.01
N LYS A 535 -24.85 -34.85 -11.34
CA LYS A 535 -26.10 -34.66 -12.09
C LYS A 535 -26.88 -33.40 -11.71
N LYS A 536 -26.19 -32.40 -11.14
CA LYS A 536 -26.76 -31.10 -10.76
C LYS A 536 -26.46 -30.06 -11.83
N THR A 537 -27.41 -29.16 -12.05
CA THR A 537 -27.17 -27.93 -12.83
C THR A 537 -26.47 -26.88 -11.96
N ALA A 538 -25.89 -25.87 -12.59
CA ALA A 538 -25.21 -24.81 -11.86
C ALA A 538 -26.17 -24.01 -10.95
N GLU A 539 -27.46 -23.87 -11.32
CA GLU A 539 -28.47 -23.22 -10.48
C GLU A 539 -28.85 -24.05 -9.26
N GLU A 540 -29.00 -25.37 -9.43
CA GLU A 540 -29.23 -26.31 -8.32
C GLU A 540 -28.04 -26.30 -7.35
N LEU A 541 -26.81 -26.30 -7.88
CA LEU A 541 -25.59 -26.22 -7.08
C LEU A 541 -25.49 -24.89 -6.32
N PHE A 542 -25.86 -23.77 -6.96
CA PHE A 542 -25.85 -22.45 -6.33
C PHE A 542 -26.79 -22.42 -5.12
N THR A 543 -28.01 -22.94 -5.31
CA THR A 543 -29.05 -23.02 -4.28
C THR A 543 -28.55 -23.79 -3.05
N GLU A 544 -27.97 -24.96 -3.28
CA GLU A 544 -27.47 -25.82 -2.20
C GLU A 544 -26.29 -25.18 -1.45
N LYS A 545 -25.31 -24.63 -2.16
CA LYS A 545 -24.10 -24.06 -1.53
C LYS A 545 -24.36 -22.75 -0.79
N HIS A 546 -25.40 -22.00 -1.17
CA HIS A 546 -25.73 -20.71 -0.58
C HIS A 546 -26.90 -20.77 0.43
N GLU A 547 -27.46 -21.95 0.72
CA GLU A 547 -28.59 -22.11 1.64
C GLU A 547 -28.34 -21.47 3.03
N ASN A 548 -27.18 -21.74 3.63
CA ASN A 548 -26.82 -21.18 4.94
C ASN A 548 -26.68 -19.64 4.88
N LEU A 549 -26.05 -19.12 3.82
CA LEU A 549 -25.91 -17.68 3.62
C LEU A 549 -27.27 -17.01 3.40
N ARG A 550 -28.17 -17.67 2.64
CA ARG A 550 -29.54 -17.21 2.41
C ARG A 550 -30.33 -17.13 3.71
N GLN A 551 -30.26 -18.13 4.57
CA GLN A 551 -30.93 -18.11 5.88
C GLN A 551 -30.41 -16.98 6.79
N LYS A 552 -29.09 -16.76 6.82
CA LYS A 552 -28.49 -15.64 7.56
C LYS A 552 -28.91 -14.29 6.98
N ALA A 553 -28.94 -14.17 5.66
CA ALA A 553 -29.38 -12.98 4.94
C ALA A 553 -30.86 -12.67 5.23
N GLU A 554 -31.73 -13.67 5.18
CA GLU A 554 -33.14 -13.57 5.54
C GLU A 554 -33.31 -13.08 6.98
N GLY A 555 -32.64 -13.73 7.94
CA GLY A 555 -32.70 -13.36 9.34
C GLY A 555 -32.23 -11.91 9.59
N TRP A 556 -31.14 -11.49 8.94
CA TRP A 556 -30.65 -10.12 9.02
C TRP A 556 -31.66 -9.11 8.45
N MET A 557 -32.25 -9.41 7.29
CA MET A 557 -33.24 -8.53 6.65
C MET A 557 -34.52 -8.41 7.46
N LYS A 558 -35.04 -9.52 8.02
CA LYS A 558 -36.23 -9.52 8.87
C LYS A 558 -36.01 -8.67 10.12
N ARG A 559 -34.93 -8.91 10.87
CA ARG A 559 -34.59 -8.12 12.05
C ARG A 559 -34.47 -6.63 11.73
N THR A 560 -33.77 -6.29 10.64
CA THR A 560 -33.62 -4.89 10.22
C THR A 560 -34.97 -4.25 9.88
N ALA A 561 -35.83 -4.95 9.14
CA ALA A 561 -37.16 -4.46 8.80
C ALA A 561 -38.06 -4.32 10.04
N GLU A 562 -38.02 -5.26 10.99
CA GLU A 562 -38.72 -5.18 12.27
C GLU A 562 -38.31 -3.94 13.07
N PHE A 563 -37.00 -3.72 13.24
CA PHE A 563 -36.49 -2.53 13.95
C PHE A 563 -36.94 -1.23 13.28
N CYS A 564 -36.80 -1.10 11.96
CA CYS A 564 -37.20 0.11 11.27
C CYS A 564 -38.73 0.32 11.26
N MET A 565 -39.51 -0.76 11.21
CA MET A 565 -40.97 -0.70 11.32
C MET A 565 -41.40 -0.23 12.71
N LEU A 566 -40.75 -0.71 13.78
CA LEU A 566 -41.00 -0.24 15.16
C LEU A 566 -40.69 1.25 15.29
N ILE A 567 -39.54 1.72 14.81
CA ILE A 567 -39.18 3.14 14.84
C ILE A 567 -40.20 3.98 14.04
N SER A 568 -40.57 3.53 12.84
CA SER A 568 -41.59 4.21 12.02
C SER A 568 -42.94 4.28 12.73
N THR A 569 -43.32 3.25 13.48
CA THR A 569 -44.56 3.21 14.25
C THR A 569 -44.54 4.22 15.39
N VAL A 570 -43.43 4.28 16.15
CA VAL A 570 -43.26 5.26 17.24
C VAL A 570 -43.31 6.70 16.72
N ILE A 571 -42.73 6.98 15.55
CA ILE A 571 -42.81 8.30 14.92
C ILE A 571 -44.25 8.60 14.51
N ALA A 572 -44.93 7.67 13.84
CA ALA A 572 -46.30 7.85 13.39
C ALA A 572 -47.24 8.15 14.57
N THR A 573 -47.10 7.44 15.69
CA THR A 573 -47.92 7.67 16.88
C THR A 573 -47.63 9.00 17.55
N GLY A 574 -46.35 9.38 17.70
CA GLY A 574 -45.95 10.67 18.28
C GLY A 574 -46.45 11.87 17.45
N VAL A 575 -46.28 11.82 16.14
CA VAL A 575 -46.71 12.86 15.19
C VAL A 575 -48.24 12.94 15.10
N PHE A 576 -48.94 11.81 15.14
CA PHE A 576 -50.40 11.77 15.20
C PHE A 576 -50.94 12.40 16.49
N ALA A 577 -50.34 12.09 17.64
CA ALA A 577 -50.71 12.71 18.91
C ALA A 577 -50.48 14.23 18.90
N ALA A 578 -49.36 14.68 18.31
CA ALA A 578 -49.07 16.10 18.13
C ALA A 578 -50.04 16.81 17.15
N ALA A 579 -50.60 16.08 16.17
CA ALA A 579 -51.60 16.63 15.25
C ALA A 579 -52.92 16.96 15.97
N ILE A 580 -53.33 16.12 16.93
CA ILE A 580 -54.56 16.30 17.70
C ILE A 580 -54.35 17.31 18.83
N ASN A 581 -53.20 17.24 19.52
CA ASN A 581 -52.84 18.15 20.60
C ASN A 581 -52.05 19.35 20.06
N ILE A 582 -52.79 20.24 19.38
CA ILE A 582 -52.21 21.37 18.66
C ILE A 582 -51.42 22.29 19.62
N PRO A 583 -50.12 22.56 19.35
CA PRO A 583 -49.32 23.47 20.16
C PRO A 583 -49.92 24.87 20.13
N GLY A 584 -50.04 25.50 21.30
CA GLY A 584 -50.68 26.81 21.47
C GLY A 584 -52.21 26.79 21.68
N GLY A 585 -52.84 25.61 21.65
CA GLY A 585 -54.26 25.44 21.99
C GLY A 585 -55.26 25.95 20.94
N MET A 586 -56.54 25.72 21.22
CA MET A 586 -57.68 26.21 20.44
C MET A 586 -58.28 27.44 21.10
N ASN A 587 -58.91 28.30 20.31
CA ASN A 587 -59.65 29.45 20.80
C ASN A 587 -61.01 29.00 21.36
N ASP A 588 -61.33 29.33 22.61
CA ASP A 588 -62.56 28.88 23.28
C ASP A 588 -63.85 29.37 22.60
N GLN A 589 -63.78 30.48 21.85
CA GLN A 589 -64.96 31.09 21.20
C GLN A 589 -65.20 30.60 19.78
N THR A 590 -64.15 30.50 18.96
CA THR A 590 -64.27 30.09 17.55
C THR A 590 -63.97 28.61 17.31
N LYS A 591 -63.37 27.93 18.30
CA LYS A 591 -62.80 26.57 18.20
C LYS A 591 -61.69 26.41 17.15
N ASP A 592 -61.19 27.53 16.59
CA ASP A 592 -60.08 27.53 15.64
C ASP A 592 -58.72 27.48 16.36
N PRO A 593 -57.66 26.94 15.74
CA PRO A 593 -56.30 27.01 16.29
C PRO A 593 -55.81 28.46 16.45
N ASN A 594 -55.29 28.81 17.63
CA ASN A 594 -54.89 30.19 17.98
C ASN A 594 -53.88 30.83 17.01
N TYR A 595 -53.05 30.02 16.35
CA TYR A 595 -51.97 30.48 15.47
C TYR A 595 -52.17 30.12 13.99
N LEU A 596 -53.39 29.77 13.56
CA LEU A 596 -53.69 29.29 12.20
C LEU A 596 -53.14 30.19 11.08
N ASN A 597 -53.22 31.51 11.26
CA ASN A 597 -52.78 32.50 10.26
C ASN A 597 -51.27 32.80 10.27
N LYS A 598 -50.49 32.15 11.15
CA LYS A 598 -49.04 32.36 11.24
C LYS A 598 -48.28 31.36 10.38
N LYS A 599 -47.23 31.84 9.69
CA LYS A 599 -46.34 31.00 8.87
C LYS A 599 -45.74 29.81 9.63
N ILE A 600 -45.40 30.01 10.91
CA ILE A 600 -44.80 28.97 11.77
C ILE A 600 -45.78 27.82 12.01
N PHE A 601 -47.08 28.11 12.16
CA PHE A 601 -48.12 27.09 12.29
C PHE A 601 -48.30 26.28 11.01
N GLN A 602 -48.24 26.93 9.84
CA GLN A 602 -48.28 26.24 8.55
C GLN A 602 -47.09 25.30 8.36
N VAL A 603 -45.88 25.73 8.75
CA VAL A 603 -44.68 24.87 8.74
C VAL A 603 -44.87 23.66 9.64
N PHE A 604 -45.35 23.86 10.88
CA PHE A 604 -45.68 22.76 11.79
C PHE A 604 -46.66 21.76 11.16
N ALA A 605 -47.83 22.23 10.69
CA ALA A 605 -48.87 21.37 10.16
C ALA A 605 -48.42 20.58 8.91
N ILE A 606 -47.72 21.23 7.99
CA ILE A 606 -47.21 20.58 6.77
C ILE A 606 -46.13 19.55 7.12
N SER A 607 -45.14 19.90 7.94
CA SER A 607 -44.09 18.98 8.35
C SER A 607 -44.64 17.79 9.13
N ASN A 608 -45.61 18.01 10.02
CA ASN A 608 -46.27 16.96 10.78
C ASN A 608 -47.05 16.00 9.85
N ALA A 609 -47.78 16.53 8.86
CA ALA A 609 -48.48 15.71 7.88
C ALA A 609 -47.53 14.88 7.00
N ILE A 610 -46.44 15.49 6.50
CA ILE A 610 -45.42 14.78 5.71
C ILE A 610 -44.78 13.67 6.55
N SER A 611 -44.44 13.96 7.80
CA SER A 611 -43.86 12.96 8.71
C SER A 611 -44.81 11.77 8.90
N LEU A 612 -46.10 12.01 9.16
CA LEU A 612 -47.08 10.93 9.35
C LEU A 612 -47.26 10.06 8.09
N ILE A 613 -47.40 10.69 6.92
CA ILE A 613 -47.61 9.97 5.64
C ILE A 613 -46.35 9.15 5.29
N THR A 614 -45.18 9.74 5.42
CA THR A 614 -43.91 9.07 5.11
C THR A 614 -43.59 7.95 6.10
N SER A 615 -43.92 8.12 7.39
CA SER A 615 -43.80 7.06 8.39
C SER A 615 -44.73 5.89 8.13
N THR A 616 -46.00 6.17 7.79
CA THR A 616 -46.98 5.13 7.44
C THR A 616 -46.55 4.39 6.16
N THR A 617 -46.01 5.11 5.18
CA THR A 617 -45.44 4.51 3.96
C THR A 617 -44.25 3.61 4.28
N ALA A 618 -43.34 4.04 5.17
CA ALA A 618 -42.20 3.24 5.62
C ALA A 618 -42.67 1.94 6.29
N ILE A 619 -43.70 1.99 7.15
CA ILE A 619 -44.32 0.79 7.77
C ILE A 619 -44.77 -0.20 6.70
N LEU A 620 -45.50 0.27 5.68
CA LEU A 620 -45.99 -0.61 4.60
C LEU A 620 -44.84 -1.23 3.78
N ILE A 621 -43.76 -0.47 3.54
CA ILE A 621 -42.58 -0.99 2.83
C ILE A 621 -41.86 -2.05 3.68
N PHE A 622 -41.62 -1.80 4.96
CA PHE A 622 -40.97 -2.78 5.85
C PHE A 622 -41.83 -4.02 6.06
N LEU A 623 -43.16 -3.87 6.18
CA LEU A 623 -44.09 -4.99 6.20
C LEU A 623 -44.00 -5.82 4.90
N SER A 624 -43.88 -5.14 3.74
CA SER A 624 -43.66 -5.82 2.46
C SER A 624 -42.36 -6.63 2.43
N ILE A 625 -41.31 -6.21 3.15
CA ILE A 625 -40.07 -6.98 3.30
C ILE A 625 -40.34 -8.23 4.14
N LEU A 626 -41.01 -8.11 5.30
CA LEU A 626 -41.30 -9.23 6.19
C LEU A 626 -42.15 -10.34 5.54
N VAL A 627 -43.09 -9.96 4.68
CA VAL A 627 -43.98 -10.89 3.96
C VAL A 627 -43.38 -11.40 2.64
N SER A 628 -42.18 -10.94 2.26
CA SER A 628 -41.53 -11.42 1.03
C SER A 628 -41.13 -12.89 1.14
N ARG A 629 -41.03 -13.59 -0.01
CA ARG A 629 -40.74 -15.03 -0.07
C ARG A 629 -39.28 -15.39 0.19
N TYR A 630 -38.39 -14.40 0.22
CA TYR A 630 -36.94 -14.57 0.38
C TYR A 630 -36.31 -15.63 -0.55
N ALA A 631 -36.83 -15.72 -1.79
CA ALA A 631 -36.18 -16.53 -2.81
C ALA A 631 -34.82 -15.92 -3.16
N GLU A 632 -33.86 -16.73 -3.58
CA GLU A 632 -32.49 -16.28 -3.86
C GLU A 632 -32.46 -15.10 -4.82
N HIS A 633 -33.24 -15.18 -5.90
CA HIS A 633 -33.31 -14.13 -6.92
C HIS A 633 -33.81 -12.78 -6.39
N ASP A 634 -34.57 -12.77 -5.28
CA ASP A 634 -35.10 -11.55 -4.68
C ASP A 634 -34.01 -10.72 -3.99
N PHE A 635 -32.94 -11.36 -3.49
CA PHE A 635 -31.81 -10.69 -2.82
C PHE A 635 -30.96 -9.83 -3.76
N HIS A 636 -31.06 -10.03 -5.08
CA HIS A 636 -30.24 -9.29 -6.03
C HIS A 636 -30.70 -7.84 -6.28
N ARG A 637 -32.02 -7.59 -6.31
CA ARG A 637 -32.56 -6.25 -6.61
C ARG A 637 -33.84 -5.92 -5.86
N ASN A 638 -34.78 -6.85 -5.73
CA ASN A 638 -36.10 -6.56 -5.18
C ASN A 638 -36.02 -6.18 -3.69
N LEU A 639 -35.38 -7.04 -2.90
CA LEU A 639 -35.25 -6.87 -1.45
C LEU A 639 -34.37 -5.67 -1.07
N PRO A 640 -33.14 -5.50 -1.63
CA PRO A 640 -32.34 -4.31 -1.37
C PRO A 640 -33.04 -3.01 -1.76
N ARG A 641 -33.75 -2.96 -2.90
CA ARG A 641 -34.49 -1.75 -3.30
C ARG A 641 -35.60 -1.39 -2.32
N LYS A 642 -36.40 -2.38 -1.89
CA LYS A 642 -37.42 -2.13 -0.86
C LYS A 642 -36.79 -1.58 0.42
N LEU A 643 -35.66 -2.13 0.85
CA LEU A 643 -34.92 -1.64 2.02
C LEU A 643 -34.44 -0.20 1.84
N ILE A 644 -33.85 0.13 0.69
CA ILE A 644 -33.45 1.51 0.32
C ILE A 644 -34.65 2.46 0.41
N PHE A 645 -35.75 2.17 -0.28
CA PHE A 645 -36.94 3.03 -0.27
C PHE A 645 -37.55 3.18 1.13
N GLY A 646 -37.58 2.12 1.94
CA GLY A 646 -38.04 2.16 3.33
C GLY A 646 -37.16 3.05 4.20
N MET A 647 -35.83 2.96 4.05
CA MET A 647 -34.89 3.80 4.78
C MET A 647 -34.96 5.28 4.34
N ILE A 648 -35.19 5.58 3.06
CA ILE A 648 -35.35 6.97 2.56
C ILE A 648 -36.61 7.59 3.18
N THR A 649 -37.73 6.87 3.11
CA THR A 649 -39.01 7.34 3.66
C THR A 649 -38.95 7.53 5.17
N LEU A 650 -38.27 6.63 5.90
CA LEU A 650 -38.00 6.78 7.33
C LEU A 650 -37.15 8.02 7.64
N PHE A 651 -36.09 8.28 6.86
CA PHE A 651 -35.25 9.46 7.06
C PHE A 651 -36.02 10.78 6.85
N ILE A 652 -36.87 10.84 5.83
CA ILE A 652 -37.77 11.98 5.59
C ILE A 652 -38.72 12.15 6.79
N SER A 653 -39.28 11.05 7.30
CA SER A 653 -40.17 11.06 8.45
C SER A 653 -39.51 11.64 9.71
N ILE A 654 -38.30 11.18 10.05
CA ILE A 654 -37.51 11.66 11.19
C ILE A 654 -37.19 13.14 11.04
N SER A 655 -36.73 13.56 9.86
CA SER A 655 -36.36 14.95 9.60
C SER A 655 -37.57 15.89 9.73
N CYS A 656 -38.70 15.52 9.14
CA CYS A 656 -39.93 16.30 9.25
C CYS A 656 -40.50 16.31 10.68
N MET A 657 -40.36 15.22 11.44
CA MET A 657 -40.74 15.17 12.86
C MET A 657 -39.91 16.17 13.69
N MET A 658 -38.60 16.25 13.46
CA MET A 658 -37.73 17.22 14.17
C MET A 658 -38.07 18.67 13.81
N VAL A 659 -38.42 18.95 12.55
CA VAL A 659 -38.88 20.30 12.13
C VAL A 659 -40.22 20.66 12.76
N ALA A 660 -41.16 19.70 12.82
CA ALA A 660 -42.45 19.90 13.50
C ALA A 660 -42.23 20.15 15.00
N PHE A 661 -41.35 19.38 15.65
CA PHE A 661 -40.98 19.57 17.05
C PHE A 661 -40.40 20.97 17.31
N GLY A 662 -39.42 21.42 16.52
CA GLY A 662 -38.86 22.78 16.65
C GLY A 662 -39.93 23.86 16.44
N SER A 663 -40.78 23.71 15.42
CA SER A 663 -41.87 24.65 15.13
C SER A 663 -42.90 24.74 16.28
N ALA A 664 -43.18 23.63 16.97
CA ALA A 664 -44.08 23.61 18.11
C ALA A 664 -43.59 24.48 19.29
N PHE A 665 -42.27 24.55 19.52
CA PHE A 665 -41.69 25.45 20.53
C PHE A 665 -41.80 26.93 20.14
N PHE A 666 -41.61 27.27 18.86
CA PHE A 666 -41.83 28.63 18.37
C PHE A 666 -43.29 29.08 18.51
N ILE A 667 -44.25 28.16 18.39
CA ILE A 667 -45.67 28.43 18.62
C ILE A 667 -45.96 28.63 20.11
N THR A 668 -45.40 27.77 20.97
CA THR A 668 -45.65 27.81 22.42
C THR A 668 -45.05 29.04 23.09
N TYR A 669 -43.83 29.43 22.72
CA TYR A 669 -43.11 30.57 23.29
C TYR A 669 -43.28 31.86 22.47
N HIS A 670 -44.33 31.95 21.63
CA HIS A 670 -44.55 33.07 20.72
C HIS A 670 -44.52 34.45 21.40
N HIS A 671 -44.97 34.55 22.65
CA HIS A 671 -45.02 35.79 23.44
C HIS A 671 -43.84 35.96 24.41
N CYS A 672 -42.90 35.02 24.45
CA CYS A 672 -41.74 34.99 25.35
C CYS A 672 -40.43 35.19 24.56
N SER A 673 -39.29 35.18 25.26
CA SER A 673 -37.95 35.30 24.66
C SER A 673 -37.69 34.24 23.58
N ARG A 674 -37.15 34.66 22.43
CA ARG A 674 -36.78 33.77 21.30
C ARG A 674 -35.59 32.85 21.58
N VAL A 675 -34.81 33.13 22.63
CA VAL A 675 -33.59 32.38 22.96
C VAL A 675 -33.88 30.89 23.16
N VAL A 676 -34.99 30.54 23.81
CA VAL A 676 -35.33 29.14 24.11
C VAL A 676 -35.71 28.35 22.83
N PRO A 677 -36.66 28.82 21.99
CA PRO A 677 -36.93 28.19 20.69
C PRO A 677 -35.72 28.09 19.77
N ASP A 678 -34.88 29.14 19.70
CA ASP A 678 -33.70 29.15 18.83
C ASP A 678 -32.70 28.07 19.26
N LEU A 679 -32.44 27.94 20.58
CA LEU A 679 -31.57 26.90 21.13
C LEU A 679 -32.12 25.48 20.86
N ILE A 680 -33.41 25.26 21.11
CA ILE A 680 -34.05 23.96 20.88
C ILE A 680 -34.05 23.59 19.40
N SER A 681 -34.27 24.58 18.51
CA SER A 681 -34.22 24.36 17.07
C SER A 681 -32.83 23.94 16.60
N VAL A 682 -31.76 24.55 17.13
CA VAL A 682 -30.38 24.13 16.83
C VAL A 682 -30.11 22.71 17.34
N LEU A 683 -30.53 22.39 18.56
CA LEU A 683 -30.37 21.05 19.12
C LEU A 683 -31.16 19.98 18.35
N ALA A 684 -32.32 20.32 17.78
CA ALA A 684 -33.12 19.40 16.97
C ALA A 684 -32.43 18.97 15.65
N PHE A 685 -31.41 19.71 15.17
CA PHE A 685 -30.60 19.31 14.02
C PHE A 685 -29.55 18.26 14.35
N VAL A 686 -29.11 18.16 15.62
CA VAL A 686 -28.05 17.23 16.04
C VAL A 686 -28.43 15.76 15.77
N PRO A 687 -29.64 15.27 16.12
CA PRO A 687 -30.06 13.92 15.78
C PRO A 687 -30.11 13.63 14.28
N ILE A 688 -30.46 14.62 13.45
CA ILE A 688 -30.50 14.47 11.99
C ILE A 688 -29.08 14.23 11.45
N LEU A 689 -28.12 15.04 11.89
CA LEU A 689 -26.71 14.89 11.51
C LEU A 689 -26.13 13.55 12.00
N LEU A 690 -26.42 13.17 13.25
CA LEU A 690 -26.01 11.88 13.81
C LEU A 690 -26.59 10.71 13.02
N PHE A 691 -27.86 10.77 12.63
CA PHE A 691 -28.46 9.72 11.80
C PHE A 691 -27.75 9.58 10.45
N ILE A 692 -27.44 10.70 9.78
CA ILE A 692 -26.72 10.66 8.50
C ILE A 692 -25.36 9.98 8.67
N VAL A 693 -24.59 10.38 9.68
CA VAL A 693 -23.24 9.83 9.93
C VAL A 693 -23.28 8.34 10.27
N LEU A 694 -24.17 7.93 11.19
CA LEU A 694 -24.25 6.54 11.65
C LEU A 694 -24.78 5.59 10.58
N GLN A 695 -25.70 6.06 9.72
CA GLN A 695 -26.29 5.23 8.68
C GLN A 695 -25.51 5.26 7.36
N CYS A 696 -24.56 6.19 7.19
CA CYS A 696 -23.75 6.33 5.98
C CYS A 696 -23.05 5.04 5.53
N PRO A 697 -22.43 4.22 6.43
CA PRO A 697 -21.81 2.96 6.03
C PRO A 697 -22.84 1.97 5.44
N LEU A 698 -24.01 1.84 6.08
CA LEU A 698 -25.10 0.98 5.61
C LEU A 698 -25.63 1.43 4.25
N TRP A 699 -25.78 2.75 4.04
CA TRP A 699 -26.18 3.33 2.75
C TRP A 699 -25.16 3.05 1.66
N SER A 700 -23.87 3.25 1.96
CA SER A 700 -22.78 2.94 1.05
C SER A 700 -22.82 1.47 0.64
N ASP A 701 -22.98 0.55 1.58
CA ASP A 701 -23.02 -0.89 1.30
C ASP A 701 -24.28 -1.29 0.51
N LEU A 702 -25.44 -0.69 0.78
CA LEU A 702 -26.69 -0.86 0.00
C LEU A 702 -26.54 -0.40 -1.45
N ILE A 703 -25.95 0.77 -1.66
CA ILE A 703 -25.72 1.34 -3.00
C ILE A 703 -24.67 0.49 -3.73
N ARG A 704 -23.61 0.06 -3.04
CA ARG A 704 -22.57 -0.81 -3.60
C ARG A 704 -23.18 -2.14 -4.06
N SER A 705 -23.91 -2.83 -3.17
CA SER A 705 -24.68 -4.05 -3.46
C SER A 705 -25.59 -3.90 -4.69
N THR A 706 -26.43 -2.86 -4.72
CA THR A 706 -27.51 -2.75 -5.72
C THR A 706 -27.05 -2.22 -7.07
N TYR A 707 -26.09 -1.29 -7.07
CA TYR A 707 -25.68 -0.56 -8.28
C TYR A 707 -24.23 -0.82 -8.69
N TYR A 708 -23.30 -0.94 -7.73
CA TYR A 708 -21.87 -1.06 -8.04
C TYR A 708 -21.51 -2.46 -8.52
N TYR A 709 -21.91 -3.52 -7.81
CA TYR A 709 -21.61 -4.90 -8.22
C TYR A 709 -22.21 -5.24 -9.59
N GLY A 710 -23.43 -4.81 -9.89
CA GLY A 710 -24.09 -5.14 -11.16
C GLY A 710 -23.77 -4.23 -12.36
N ARG A 711 -23.05 -3.11 -12.20
CA ARG A 711 -22.77 -2.17 -13.31
C ARG A 711 -21.35 -1.65 -13.40
N VAL A 712 -20.55 -1.65 -12.34
CA VAL A 712 -19.22 -1.01 -12.34
C VAL A 712 -18.11 -2.04 -12.21
N LEU A 713 -18.29 -3.06 -11.36
CA LEU A 713 -17.28 -4.09 -11.12
C LEU A 713 -16.92 -4.90 -12.37
N PHE A 714 -17.90 -5.15 -13.23
CA PHE A 714 -17.76 -5.95 -14.47
C PHE A 714 -17.71 -5.10 -15.74
N LYS A 715 -17.41 -3.80 -15.63
CA LYS A 715 -17.15 -3.02 -16.84
C LYS A 715 -15.78 -3.41 -17.41
N PRO A 716 -15.66 -3.57 -18.73
CA PRO A 716 -14.35 -3.62 -19.36
C PRO A 716 -13.60 -2.34 -18.96
N GLY A 717 -12.45 -2.52 -18.31
CA GLY A 717 -11.58 -1.40 -17.94
C GLY A 717 -10.99 -0.73 -19.18
N LYS A 718 -10.12 0.27 -18.98
CA LYS A 718 -9.19 0.69 -20.04
C LYS A 718 -8.42 -0.55 -20.51
N ASN A 719 -8.26 -0.76 -21.81
CA ASN A 719 -7.53 -1.92 -22.35
C ASN A 719 -6.22 -2.14 -21.59
N ILE A 720 -6.13 -3.25 -20.86
CA ILE A 720 -4.98 -3.59 -20.01
C ILE A 720 -3.97 -4.42 -20.81
N LEU A 721 -4.45 -5.36 -21.65
CA LEU A 721 -3.62 -6.29 -22.42
C LEU A 721 -3.16 -5.70 -23.76
N TYR A 722 -4.07 -5.04 -24.48
CA TYR A 722 -3.80 -4.54 -25.84
C TYR A 722 -4.11 -3.05 -25.94
N VAL A 723 -3.14 -2.22 -25.56
CA VAL A 723 -3.25 -0.78 -25.79
C VAL A 723 -3.00 -0.50 -27.27
N LYS A 724 -4.01 0.05 -27.97
CA LYS A 724 -3.80 0.65 -29.29
C LYS A 724 -2.87 1.85 -29.12
N SER A 725 -1.61 1.72 -29.53
CA SER A 725 -0.70 2.84 -29.73
C SER A 725 -1.32 3.81 -30.75
N LYS A 726 -1.24 5.12 -30.48
CA LYS A 726 -1.70 6.17 -31.42
C LYS A 726 -0.82 6.27 -32.67
N GLU A 727 0.36 5.66 -32.64
CA GLU A 727 1.20 5.40 -33.81
C GLU A 727 0.91 3.97 -34.25
N GLY A 728 0.49 3.76 -35.50
CA GLY A 728 -0.10 2.52 -36.02
C GLY A 728 0.75 1.24 -36.01
N ASN A 729 1.76 1.13 -35.15
CA ASN A 729 2.45 -0.11 -34.85
C ASN A 729 1.79 -0.76 -33.63
N VAL A 730 0.88 -1.68 -33.89
CA VAL A 730 0.54 -2.74 -32.93
C VAL A 730 1.83 -3.51 -32.67
N ARG A 731 2.35 -3.48 -31.43
CA ARG A 731 3.39 -4.42 -31.01
C ARG A 731 2.72 -5.80 -31.00
N ILE A 732 3.13 -6.65 -31.94
CA ILE A 732 2.72 -8.06 -32.05
C ILE A 732 3.54 -8.85 -31.04
#